data_AF-A0A4R5NCR8-F1
#
_entry.id   AF-A0A4R5NCR8-F1
#
_cell.length_a   1.000
_cell.length_b   1.000
_cell.length_c   1.000
_cell.angle_alpha   90.00
_cell.angle_beta   90.00
_cell.angle_gamma   90.00
#
_symmetry.space_group_name_H-M   'P 1'
#
loop_
_entity.id
_entity.type
_entity.pdbx_description
1 polymer ?
#
loop_
_entity_poly.entity_id
_entity_poly.type
_entity_poly.pdbx_seq_one_letter_code
_entity_poly.pdbx_strand_id
1 'polypeptide(L)'
;MTSKKLTIDKKELLIAAGAAMTLGLGASAGHSVIVHAATTDNNTSSVAVPSKTTTDSVSSTSDAATASDTTSNATSTTNSTSTPTKTASGTTTDDTKTTDNTSATGSDSSTTTPKVASDATTNTVTQAATKTDTDNSADKNTTSLVQPAASSLTKSTTTTNTVTPTTATPTTTTPVAPTSTTDSTATTPAKTTTDTKATTLTPVDTSANTISSDGDYTDANKFNWSTDNNGNATLTGTNSNLTSADTNINIPPKITVTNKDTNASTDYNVTAIGNAAFFSNQNINSVQINDGVTDIGDDAFAYTKVNNLDLSNNKTLQNIGKQAFSSDQIKQVQLPDSVENIGDSAFSYNNALTSITLPANLQTIGYQTFAGNTNLASVDFSKATNLQNIGEEAFATDAKLTSIDLSQNNQLTNISKGAFIYDNGLTSVTLPDSLETIGDQAFLADTSLTSMKFGPNLKSIGYQAFTYNDKLTNVDFSNAKALTTIGTGAFEYSNLEGTLTLPANLQTVGEYAFAGNNISNVVLNNGLQTIGNGAFSTNKLTGTLTVPDSVQSIGDSAFSNNQLTGISSNASNFQVGTNAFANNRITTVLLPNVSLDNVNLNGIVDQLAAIFTDSAHNKISDYFNINIGGVTENDLAISDLSNGVTYSDGVFDIPSGTDSFTFTWALPGTNKYSGTYDVVLNDPVIEAINSKVAAGTNWQPSDNFISAKTPDGDTVPFDSITYSIVDPNNQNVTTIDTLKPGTYKVTYKYGSDSSTVTVEVYKRSGTYSLSGTQETTYNGQDQSIDYGNFVVNLSDGSVYTPQNGDLILNTDAKNAGSYQVGLTQQAIDNINNLSQSAYINWQQSDSTGQLIIQKAPVTITVANANKVAGQADPTFTAEVSMPGVTDGDQVVYNLTRVPGDTAGTYAINASFDPNANPNYSITVVPGTLTITADKQSLVGSNYTMHVGDPAPTASDFQASATDVNGNPLDVKVDLSKADLNTAGTYDVVLSTADGQEKTVQLTVEADPTSGGGTVDPTDPTDPTDPTDPTDPTDPTDPTDPTDPTNPTDPTDPTDPTDPTNPVEPPVVSPVEPVVPDEKDPNNNGTGNNPDENTNDNVNNNTDGSSSSNVSDASKNPSETVVNNNSRPEVIMEGNVYYVPGVKGQSNGVLVAPTNLHKNGYDPTNQSGIQTFPQTGNDSGTFMKILGAMIAVLTLGVIDIRKVRH
;
A
#
# COMPACT_ATOMS: atom_id res chain seq x y z
N MET A 1 -50.96 9.65 3.23
CA MET A 1 -51.86 8.66 2.57
C MET A 1 -51.33 8.35 1.18
N THR A 2 -51.58 7.15 0.67
CA THR A 2 -51.59 6.80 -0.78
C THR A 2 -50.47 7.34 -1.68
N SER A 3 -49.42 6.54 -1.81
CA SER A 3 -49.00 5.90 -3.07
C SER A 3 -49.01 6.73 -4.37
N LYS A 4 -47.80 7.02 -4.87
CA LYS A 4 -47.47 6.90 -6.29
C LYS A 4 -46.21 6.06 -6.45
N LYS A 5 -46.30 4.93 -7.16
CA LYS A 5 -45.11 4.26 -7.70
C LYS A 5 -44.61 5.11 -8.87
N LEU A 6 -43.31 5.35 -8.93
CA LEU A 6 -42.64 5.76 -10.17
C LEU A 6 -42.03 4.49 -10.77
N THR A 7 -42.66 3.96 -11.82
CA THR A 7 -42.12 2.82 -12.57
C THR A 7 -41.25 3.39 -13.69
N ILE A 8 -39.94 3.42 -13.50
CA ILE A 8 -38.98 3.70 -14.57
C ILE A 8 -38.69 2.38 -15.29
N ASP A 9 -38.87 2.34 -16.61
CA ASP A 9 -38.59 1.13 -17.40
C ASP A 9 -37.09 0.98 -17.65
N LYS A 10 -36.59 -0.26 -17.60
CA LYS A 10 -35.16 -0.57 -17.45
C LYS A 10 -34.34 -0.41 -18.74
N LYS A 11 -34.91 0.22 -19.78
CA LYS A 11 -34.27 0.45 -21.08
C LYS A 11 -33.83 1.89 -21.35
N GLU A 12 -34.43 2.90 -20.72
CA GLU A 12 -34.10 4.31 -21.00
C GLU A 12 -32.93 4.84 -20.15
N LEU A 13 -32.61 4.17 -19.03
CA LEU A 13 -31.49 4.53 -18.16
C LEU A 13 -30.10 4.28 -18.80
N LEU A 14 -30.04 3.54 -19.91
CA LEU A 14 -28.78 3.11 -20.54
C LEU A 14 -28.29 4.03 -21.68
N ILE A 15 -29.00 5.13 -21.97
CA ILE A 15 -28.64 6.07 -23.04
C ILE A 15 -28.29 7.47 -22.47
N ALA A 16 -28.66 7.77 -21.22
CA ALA A 16 -28.45 9.06 -20.58
C ALA A 16 -27.02 9.31 -20.03
N ALA A 17 -26.09 8.36 -20.17
CA ALA A 17 -24.69 8.50 -19.72
C ALA A 17 -23.70 8.86 -20.85
N GLY A 18 -24.10 8.76 -22.12
CA GLY A 18 -23.20 8.85 -23.28
C GLY A 18 -23.08 10.22 -23.95
N ALA A 19 -23.56 11.31 -23.33
CA ALA A 19 -23.74 12.62 -23.99
C ALA A 19 -23.33 13.83 -23.13
N ALA A 20 -22.43 13.65 -22.15
CA ALA A 20 -22.03 14.69 -21.19
C ALA A 20 -20.50 14.86 -21.04
N MET A 21 -19.71 14.50 -22.05
CA MET A 21 -18.26 14.73 -22.09
C MET A 21 -17.80 15.23 -23.47
N THR A 22 -18.17 16.47 -23.81
CA THR A 22 -17.73 17.15 -25.03
C THR A 22 -17.48 18.63 -24.74
N LEU A 23 -16.47 19.22 -25.40
CA LEU A 23 -16.00 20.62 -25.31
C LEU A 23 -15.16 20.94 -24.05
N GLY A 24 -13.84 20.92 -24.23
CA GLY A 24 -12.83 21.22 -23.19
C GLY A 24 -11.58 21.95 -23.68
N LEU A 25 -11.57 22.47 -24.91
CA LEU A 25 -10.56 23.40 -25.44
C LEU A 25 -11.26 24.55 -26.16
N GLY A 26 -10.77 25.78 -26.00
CA GLY A 26 -11.56 26.99 -26.23
C GLY A 26 -11.10 27.89 -27.37
N ALA A 27 -11.99 28.83 -27.72
CA ALA A 27 -11.71 30.04 -28.49
C ALA A 27 -12.45 31.23 -27.84
N SER A 28 -11.93 32.45 -28.00
CA SER A 28 -12.29 33.62 -27.18
C SER A 28 -13.15 34.68 -27.90
N ALA A 29 -13.67 35.64 -27.11
CA ALA A 29 -14.45 36.84 -27.47
C ALA A 29 -15.95 36.61 -27.77
N GLY A 30 -16.85 37.59 -27.54
CA GLY A 30 -16.65 38.95 -27.00
C GLY A 30 -17.95 39.61 -26.48
N HIS A 31 -17.83 40.74 -25.76
CA HIS A 31 -18.94 41.39 -25.04
C HIS A 31 -19.73 42.42 -25.86
N SER A 32 -21.07 42.44 -25.75
CA SER A 32 -21.91 43.54 -25.18
C SER A 32 -23.42 43.22 -25.39
N VAL A 33 -24.38 43.43 -24.46
CA VAL A 33 -24.95 44.70 -23.92
C VAL A 33 -25.39 45.64 -25.06
N ILE A 34 -26.60 46.21 -25.18
CA ILE A 34 -27.63 46.74 -24.24
C ILE A 34 -29.05 46.42 -24.82
N VAL A 35 -30.22 46.58 -24.17
CA VAL A 35 -30.90 47.80 -23.65
C VAL A 35 -31.96 47.45 -22.56
N HIS A 36 -32.23 48.42 -21.68
CA HIS A 36 -33.18 48.45 -20.56
C HIS A 36 -34.69 48.31 -20.90
N ALA A 37 -35.51 48.28 -19.82
CA ALA A 37 -36.90 48.75 -19.67
C ALA A 37 -38.04 47.69 -19.75
N ALA A 38 -39.05 47.66 -18.85
CA ALA A 38 -39.19 48.34 -17.54
C ALA A 38 -40.30 47.71 -16.64
N THR A 39 -40.25 48.05 -15.34
CA THR A 39 -41.33 48.42 -14.37
C THR A 39 -42.82 48.24 -14.72
N THR A 40 -43.78 48.03 -13.81
CA THR A 40 -43.90 47.79 -12.33
C THR A 40 -45.34 47.26 -12.08
N ASP A 41 -45.78 46.86 -10.87
CA ASP A 41 -46.51 47.66 -9.85
C ASP A 41 -47.53 46.70 -9.14
N ASN A 42 -48.01 46.84 -7.90
CA ASN A 42 -47.56 47.55 -6.68
C ASN A 42 -48.38 46.97 -5.48
N ASN A 43 -47.87 46.81 -4.25
CA ASN A 43 -47.99 47.68 -3.04
C ASN A 43 -47.67 46.83 -1.77
N THR A 44 -47.49 47.31 -0.52
CA THR A 44 -47.77 48.63 0.11
C THR A 44 -46.80 48.91 1.29
N SER A 45 -46.72 50.19 1.72
CA SER A 45 -46.64 50.76 3.09
C SER A 45 -46.42 49.88 4.35
N SER A 46 -45.68 50.30 5.40
CA SER A 46 -45.07 51.63 5.67
C SER A 46 -44.02 51.68 6.81
N VAL A 47 -42.93 52.45 6.55
CA VAL A 47 -42.24 53.45 7.42
C VAL A 47 -41.79 53.08 8.87
N ALA A 48 -40.47 53.08 9.13
CA ALA A 48 -39.79 53.86 10.21
C ALA A 48 -38.23 53.79 10.17
N VAL A 49 -37.55 54.85 10.63
CA VAL A 49 -36.08 55.08 10.79
C VAL A 49 -35.97 56.16 11.92
N PRO A 50 -34.90 56.36 12.77
CA PRO A 50 -33.46 56.21 12.46
C PRO A 50 -32.45 55.91 13.63
N SER A 51 -31.15 56.09 13.32
CA SER A 51 -29.97 56.45 14.18
C SER A 51 -28.91 55.34 14.33
N LYS A 52 -27.58 55.51 14.14
CA LYS A 52 -26.57 56.56 14.49
C LYS A 52 -26.29 56.68 16.00
N THR A 53 -25.05 56.78 16.53
CA THR A 53 -23.66 56.79 15.96
C THR A 53 -22.60 56.52 17.06
N THR A 54 -21.31 56.46 16.66
CA THR A 54 -20.09 56.97 17.39
C THR A 54 -19.54 56.28 18.67
N THR A 55 -18.35 55.67 18.48
CA THR A 55 -17.07 55.84 19.22
C THR A 55 -16.89 55.63 20.74
N ASP A 56 -15.63 55.23 21.05
CA ASP A 56 -14.80 55.57 22.22
C ASP A 56 -14.98 54.91 23.61
N SER A 57 -14.13 53.89 23.85
CA SER A 57 -12.95 53.99 24.75
C SER A 57 -12.96 53.39 26.18
N VAL A 58 -11.72 53.16 26.68
CA VAL A 58 -11.26 52.94 28.08
C VAL A 58 -11.54 51.58 28.76
N SER A 59 -10.63 50.62 28.51
CA SER A 59 -9.82 49.80 29.44
C SER A 59 -10.35 49.18 30.75
N SER A 60 -9.65 48.11 31.17
CA SER A 60 -9.47 47.60 32.56
C SER A 60 -10.65 46.83 33.17
N THR A 61 -10.49 45.83 34.06
CA THR A 61 -9.36 44.96 34.48
C THR A 61 -9.92 43.73 35.21
N SER A 62 -9.06 42.77 35.59
CA SER A 62 -9.20 41.85 36.75
C SER A 62 -10.40 40.89 36.83
N ASP A 63 -10.09 39.60 36.68
CA ASP A 63 -10.16 38.55 37.71
C ASP A 63 -11.31 38.46 38.75
N ALA A 64 -11.57 37.20 39.11
CA ALA A 64 -12.08 36.73 40.41
C ALA A 64 -13.58 36.87 40.75
N ALA A 65 -14.36 35.95 40.17
CA ALA A 65 -15.16 34.94 40.89
C ALA A 65 -16.48 35.30 41.64
N THR A 66 -17.34 34.27 41.76
CA THR A 66 -18.50 34.10 42.69
C THR A 66 -19.65 35.11 42.62
N ALA A 67 -20.94 34.76 42.55
CA ALA A 67 -21.70 33.51 42.65
C ALA A 67 -23.23 33.86 42.62
N SER A 68 -24.06 32.82 42.77
CA SER A 68 -25.48 32.81 43.19
C SER A 68 -26.58 32.88 42.12
N ASP A 69 -27.71 32.26 42.52
CA ASP A 69 -29.08 32.35 41.97
C ASP A 69 -29.30 31.66 40.60
N THR A 70 -30.40 30.93 40.33
CA THR A 70 -31.67 30.77 41.09
C THR A 70 -32.40 29.43 40.78
N THR A 71 -33.34 29.03 41.67
CA THR A 71 -34.63 28.27 41.50
C THR A 71 -35.02 27.58 40.17
N SER A 72 -35.88 26.54 40.08
CA SER A 72 -36.54 25.61 41.04
C SER A 72 -37.52 24.66 40.30
N ASN A 73 -37.98 23.57 40.94
CA ASN A 73 -39.08 22.64 40.53
C ASN A 73 -38.86 21.78 39.27
N ALA A 74 -39.39 20.54 39.13
CA ALA A 74 -39.99 19.52 40.05
C ALA A 74 -40.16 18.20 39.22
N THR A 75 -40.72 17.05 39.63
CA THR A 75 -41.51 16.61 40.81
C THR A 75 -41.46 15.07 40.96
N SER A 76 -41.55 14.52 42.19
CA SER A 76 -42.07 13.17 42.53
C SER A 76 -41.35 11.89 42.03
N THR A 77 -41.22 10.75 42.73
CA THR A 77 -41.34 10.26 44.14
C THR A 77 -40.97 8.75 44.06
N THR A 78 -40.49 7.96 45.02
CA THR A 78 -40.29 7.95 46.51
C THR A 78 -39.21 6.86 46.80
N ASN A 79 -38.61 6.60 47.98
CA ASN A 79 -38.72 7.10 49.38
C ASN A 79 -37.33 6.92 50.07
N SER A 80 -37.22 7.15 51.39
CA SER A 80 -35.95 7.17 52.14
C SER A 80 -35.93 6.31 53.41
N THR A 81 -34.72 5.93 53.88
CA THR A 81 -34.19 6.08 55.27
C THR A 81 -32.73 5.56 55.26
N SER A 82 -31.63 6.29 55.55
CA SER A 82 -31.24 7.30 56.57
C SER A 82 -30.93 6.69 57.95
N THR A 83 -29.84 6.99 58.70
CA THR A 83 -28.69 7.94 58.64
C THR A 83 -27.75 7.62 59.87
N PRO A 84 -26.82 8.48 60.38
CA PRO A 84 -25.52 8.90 59.81
C PRO A 84 -24.30 8.88 60.80
N THR A 85 -23.06 8.98 60.30
CA THR A 85 -21.95 9.95 60.69
C THR A 85 -20.62 9.48 60.07
N LYS A 86 -19.78 10.31 59.42
CA LYS A 86 -18.94 11.47 59.86
C LYS A 86 -17.84 11.05 60.86
N THR A 87 -16.56 11.41 60.74
CA THR A 87 -15.89 12.52 60.02
C THR A 87 -14.45 12.10 59.55
N ALA A 88 -13.73 12.95 58.82
CA ALA A 88 -12.48 12.62 58.08
C ALA A 88 -11.18 13.28 58.62
N SER A 89 -10.06 12.97 57.94
CA SER A 89 -8.77 13.71 57.84
C SER A 89 -7.62 13.38 58.81
N GLY A 90 -6.35 13.50 58.35
CA GLY A 90 -5.21 13.74 59.28
C GLY A 90 -3.81 13.10 59.05
N THR A 91 -3.20 13.22 57.85
CA THR A 91 -1.74 13.49 57.64
C THR A 91 -0.60 12.90 58.52
N THR A 92 0.35 12.23 57.83
CA THR A 92 1.85 12.36 57.90
C THR A 92 2.72 11.80 59.05
N THR A 93 4.00 11.53 58.70
CA THR A 93 5.24 11.38 59.53
C THR A 93 5.40 10.16 60.46
N ASP A 94 6.61 9.63 60.74
CA ASP A 94 7.87 9.52 59.96
C ASP A 94 8.87 8.52 60.60
N ASP A 95 9.86 8.08 59.82
CA ASP A 95 11.28 7.75 60.11
C ASP A 95 11.77 6.73 61.20
N THR A 96 12.97 6.21 60.93
CA THR A 96 13.99 5.58 61.80
C THR A 96 13.97 4.07 62.11
N LYS A 97 15.14 3.59 62.58
CA LYS A 97 15.72 2.23 62.40
C LYS A 97 16.69 1.91 63.56
N THR A 98 17.11 0.64 63.69
CA THR A 98 18.17 0.12 64.62
C THR A 98 17.74 -0.03 66.09
N THR A 99 18.36 -0.84 66.96
CA THR A 99 19.64 -1.60 66.95
C THR A 99 19.50 -3.04 67.51
N ASP A 100 20.52 -3.87 67.28
CA ASP A 100 20.70 -5.25 67.79
C ASP A 100 20.94 -5.37 69.32
N ASN A 101 20.73 -6.57 69.91
CA ASN A 101 21.81 -7.57 70.17
C ASN A 101 21.57 -8.50 71.41
N THR A 102 22.10 -9.74 71.36
CA THR A 102 22.43 -10.67 72.50
C THR A 102 21.29 -11.20 73.40
N SER A 103 21.36 -12.38 74.07
CA SER A 103 22.40 -13.44 74.16
C SER A 103 21.80 -14.85 74.40
N ALA A 104 22.58 -15.89 74.11
CA ALA A 104 22.26 -17.32 74.07
C ALA A 104 22.22 -18.10 75.41
N THR A 105 21.57 -19.29 75.37
CA THR A 105 21.97 -20.59 75.99
C THR A 105 21.09 -21.72 75.38
N GLY A 106 21.48 -22.99 75.17
CA GLY A 106 22.78 -23.68 75.24
C GLY A 106 22.65 -25.22 75.34
N SER A 107 23.57 -26.00 74.73
CA SER A 107 23.75 -27.49 74.81
C SER A 107 22.85 -28.40 73.91
N ASP A 108 23.25 -29.61 73.45
CA ASP A 108 24.51 -30.09 72.79
C ASP A 108 24.29 -31.49 72.10
N SER A 109 25.31 -32.00 71.37
CA SER A 109 25.51 -33.35 70.74
C SER A 109 24.82 -33.65 69.38
N SER A 110 25.50 -33.63 68.21
CA SER A 110 26.49 -34.61 67.68
C SER A 110 25.92 -36.05 67.43
N THR A 111 26.19 -36.80 66.34
CA THR A 111 27.06 -36.64 65.12
C THR A 111 26.68 -37.65 63.98
N THR A 112 27.31 -37.50 62.78
CA THR A 112 27.60 -38.49 61.70
C THR A 112 26.68 -38.68 60.47
N THR A 113 27.31 -38.52 59.30
CA THR A 113 26.98 -39.01 57.93
C THR A 113 27.51 -40.46 57.73
N PRO A 114 27.18 -41.27 56.66
CA PRO A 114 27.20 -40.86 55.23
C PRO A 114 26.36 -41.62 54.14
N LYS A 115 26.18 -40.95 52.97
CA LYS A 115 26.31 -41.46 51.56
C LYS A 115 25.48 -42.68 51.06
N VAL A 116 24.80 -42.53 49.90
CA VAL A 116 24.85 -43.39 48.65
C VAL A 116 23.73 -43.03 47.64
N ALA A 117 24.05 -43.01 46.32
CA ALA A 117 23.19 -43.06 45.09
C ALA A 117 22.05 -42.00 44.95
N SER A 118 21.61 -41.49 43.77
CA SER A 118 21.50 -41.98 42.38
C SER A 118 20.41 -43.08 42.22
N ASP A 119 19.54 -43.10 41.20
CA ASP A 119 19.48 -42.40 39.90
C ASP A 119 18.05 -41.95 39.54
N ALA A 120 17.87 -41.32 38.37
CA ALA A 120 16.57 -40.94 37.82
C ALA A 120 15.94 -42.06 36.96
N THR A 121 14.60 -42.11 36.90
CA THR A 121 13.86 -42.83 35.84
C THR A 121 12.65 -42.03 35.36
N THR A 122 12.55 -41.92 34.03
CA THR A 122 11.42 -41.39 33.26
C THR A 122 10.12 -42.14 33.50
N ASN A 123 8.98 -41.45 33.47
CA ASN A 123 7.67 -42.08 33.34
C ASN A 123 7.33 -42.34 31.86
N THR A 124 6.94 -43.57 31.55
CA THR A 124 6.42 -43.98 30.24
C THR A 124 5.02 -44.57 30.44
N VAL A 125 4.01 -44.04 29.74
CA VAL A 125 2.62 -44.54 29.85
C VAL A 125 2.55 -45.96 29.29
N THR A 126 1.95 -46.88 30.05
CA THR A 126 1.74 -48.27 29.62
C THR A 126 0.25 -48.60 29.64
N GLN A 127 -0.29 -48.96 28.47
CA GLN A 127 -1.65 -49.45 28.31
C GLN A 127 -1.75 -50.91 28.74
N ALA A 128 -2.77 -51.27 29.52
CA ALA A 128 -2.99 -52.64 30.01
C ALA A 128 -4.27 -53.25 29.43
N ALA A 129 -4.25 -54.55 29.14
CA ALA A 129 -5.37 -55.29 28.59
C ALA A 129 -5.46 -56.71 29.19
N THR A 130 -6.67 -57.23 29.36
CA THR A 130 -6.92 -58.62 29.79
C THR A 130 -8.04 -59.28 28.98
N LYS A 131 -7.73 -60.47 28.45
CA LYS A 131 -8.64 -61.40 27.75
C LYS A 131 -9.52 -62.21 28.73
N THR A 132 -10.56 -62.89 28.22
CA THR A 132 -10.60 -64.37 28.06
C THR A 132 -11.86 -64.82 27.29
N ASP A 133 -11.72 -65.85 26.43
CA ASP A 133 -12.75 -66.45 25.56
C ASP A 133 -13.74 -67.40 26.29
N THR A 134 -14.95 -67.66 25.74
CA THR A 134 -15.39 -69.01 25.28
C THR A 134 -16.83 -69.10 24.68
N ASP A 135 -16.87 -69.13 23.34
CA ASP A 135 -17.46 -70.21 22.48
C ASP A 135 -18.99 -70.53 22.35
N ASN A 136 -19.34 -70.89 21.09
CA ASN A 136 -20.43 -71.75 20.57
C ASN A 136 -21.92 -71.29 20.41
N SER A 137 -22.19 -70.65 19.26
CA SER A 137 -23.08 -71.14 18.15
C SER A 137 -24.58 -71.47 18.34
N ALA A 138 -25.48 -70.78 17.59
CA ALA A 138 -26.23 -71.39 16.45
C ALA A 138 -27.19 -70.43 15.67
N ASP A 139 -27.10 -70.50 14.32
CA ASP A 139 -28.10 -70.27 13.25
C ASP A 139 -28.90 -68.94 13.03
N LYS A 140 -28.55 -68.25 11.92
CA LYS A 140 -29.35 -67.53 10.87
C LYS A 140 -30.47 -66.51 11.28
N ASN A 141 -30.69 -65.39 10.57
CA ASN A 141 -30.48 -65.12 9.13
C ASN A 141 -30.38 -63.60 8.81
N THR A 142 -29.59 -63.20 7.80
CA THR A 142 -29.66 -61.95 6.97
C THR A 142 -29.94 -60.58 7.63
N THR A 143 -29.18 -59.50 7.41
CA THR A 143 -28.08 -59.23 6.45
C THR A 143 -27.23 -58.08 7.01
N SER A 144 -25.91 -58.05 6.78
CA SER A 144 -25.03 -57.04 7.39
C SER A 144 -23.88 -56.58 6.47
N LEU A 145 -23.24 -55.50 6.95
CA LEU A 145 -22.01 -54.82 6.53
C LEU A 145 -20.92 -55.74 5.93
N VAL A 146 -20.13 -55.21 4.97
CA VAL A 146 -18.95 -55.90 4.42
C VAL A 146 -17.70 -55.02 4.35
N GLN A 147 -16.80 -55.28 5.30
CA GLN A 147 -15.34 -55.33 5.15
C GLN A 147 -14.87 -56.48 6.07
N PRO A 148 -13.62 -57.00 6.00
CA PRO A 148 -12.53 -56.76 5.04
C PRO A 148 -11.80 -58.06 4.55
N ALA A 149 -10.67 -57.87 3.84
CA ALA A 149 -9.54 -58.83 3.71
C ALA A 149 -9.77 -60.11 2.84
N ALA A 150 -8.77 -60.95 2.48
CA ALA A 150 -7.31 -60.96 2.74
C ALA A 150 -6.52 -61.82 1.71
N SER A 151 -5.21 -61.54 1.51
CA SER A 151 -4.13 -62.53 1.22
C SER A 151 -4.18 -63.32 -0.12
N SER A 152 -3.17 -64.06 -0.63
CA SER A 152 -1.69 -64.17 -0.48
C SER A 152 -1.12 -65.04 -1.64
N LEU A 153 0.21 -65.25 -1.73
CA LEU A 153 1.01 -66.37 -2.34
C LEU A 153 2.43 -65.81 -2.69
N THR A 154 3.55 -66.16 -2.02
CA THR A 154 4.45 -67.35 -2.18
C THR A 154 5.06 -67.56 -3.58
N LYS A 155 6.32 -68.01 -3.78
CA LYS A 155 7.51 -68.27 -2.93
C LYS A 155 8.65 -68.86 -3.81
N SER A 156 9.93 -68.58 -3.51
CA SER A 156 11.14 -69.29 -4.02
C SER A 156 11.44 -69.18 -5.52
N THR A 157 12.65 -69.42 -6.07
CA THR A 157 14.10 -69.39 -5.67
C THR A 157 14.91 -69.36 -7.02
N THR A 158 16.25 -69.45 -7.21
CA THR A 158 17.40 -69.95 -6.42
C THR A 158 18.73 -69.48 -7.05
N THR A 159 19.85 -69.49 -6.28
CA THR A 159 21.27 -69.64 -6.73
C THR A 159 21.91 -68.55 -7.62
N THR A 160 23.22 -68.19 -7.53
CA THR A 160 24.32 -68.71 -6.68
C THR A 160 25.42 -67.66 -6.40
N ASN A 161 26.14 -67.88 -5.29
CA ASN A 161 27.57 -67.66 -4.96
C ASN A 161 28.55 -67.32 -6.13
N THR A 162 29.74 -66.73 -5.94
CA THR A 162 30.70 -66.89 -4.82
C THR A 162 31.87 -65.85 -4.86
N VAL A 163 32.43 -65.47 -3.70
CA VAL A 163 33.89 -65.22 -3.39
C VAL A 163 34.76 -64.37 -4.38
N THR A 164 35.27 -63.16 -4.09
CA THR A 164 36.33 -62.73 -3.11
C THR A 164 37.76 -63.27 -3.46
N PRO A 165 38.91 -62.56 -3.28
CA PRO A 165 39.28 -61.12 -3.37
C PRO A 165 40.60 -60.86 -4.21
N THR A 166 41.25 -59.69 -4.01
CA THR A 166 42.71 -59.41 -4.23
C THR A 166 43.26 -59.36 -5.69
N THR A 167 44.39 -58.70 -6.03
CA THR A 167 45.51 -58.13 -5.23
C THR A 167 46.14 -56.86 -5.83
N ALA A 168 46.98 -56.20 -5.03
CA ALA A 168 47.72 -54.94 -5.20
C ALA A 168 48.73 -54.80 -6.40
N THR A 169 48.92 -53.55 -6.86
CA THR A 169 50.19 -52.73 -6.89
C THR A 169 51.47 -53.38 -7.48
N PRO A 170 52.25 -52.75 -8.42
CA PRO A 170 53.07 -51.57 -8.05
C PRO A 170 53.55 -50.53 -9.11
N THR A 171 53.41 -49.23 -8.74
CA THR A 171 54.39 -48.09 -8.72
C THR A 171 55.51 -47.84 -9.78
N THR A 172 55.95 -46.57 -9.83
CA THR A 172 57.21 -45.96 -10.39
C THR A 172 57.17 -45.48 -11.86
N THR A 173 57.69 -44.30 -12.26
CA THR A 173 58.38 -43.20 -11.52
C THR A 173 58.21 -41.81 -12.16
N THR A 174 58.46 -40.76 -11.35
CA THR A 174 58.59 -39.29 -11.58
C THR A 174 59.75 -38.87 -12.54
N PRO A 175 60.03 -37.55 -12.80
CA PRO A 175 59.43 -36.24 -12.38
C PRO A 175 59.00 -35.36 -13.61
N VAL A 176 58.62 -34.06 -13.59
CA VAL A 176 59.03 -32.82 -12.88
C VAL A 176 57.87 -31.78 -12.89
N ALA A 177 57.79 -30.87 -11.91
CA ALA A 177 56.88 -29.71 -11.89
C ALA A 177 57.63 -28.38 -12.19
N PRO A 178 56.95 -27.31 -12.65
CA PRO A 178 56.46 -26.34 -11.66
C PRO A 178 55.13 -25.62 -12.00
N THR A 179 54.48 -25.11 -10.94
CA THR A 179 53.62 -23.92 -10.86
C THR A 179 52.58 -23.62 -11.97
N SER A 180 51.31 -23.70 -11.60
CA SER A 180 50.27 -22.72 -12.03
C SER A 180 49.31 -22.44 -10.87
N THR A 181 48.84 -21.19 -10.77
CA THR A 181 47.82 -20.75 -9.81
C THR A 181 46.42 -20.98 -10.38
N THR A 182 45.47 -21.37 -9.53
CA THR A 182 44.06 -21.50 -9.91
C THR A 182 43.40 -20.12 -10.02
N ASP A 183 43.16 -19.67 -11.24
CA ASP A 183 42.11 -18.68 -11.54
C ASP A 183 40.78 -19.40 -11.74
N SER A 184 39.67 -18.76 -11.42
CA SER A 184 38.31 -19.33 -11.47
C SER A 184 37.27 -18.25 -11.75
N THR A 185 37.41 -17.60 -12.91
CA THR A 185 36.41 -16.69 -13.47
C THR A 185 35.58 -17.40 -14.54
N ALA A 186 34.41 -17.92 -14.15
CA ALA A 186 33.37 -18.34 -15.09
C ALA A 186 32.33 -17.22 -15.18
N THR A 187 32.34 -16.47 -16.28
CA THR A 187 31.55 -15.25 -16.45
C THR A 187 30.12 -15.55 -16.92
N THR A 188 29.12 -15.17 -16.13
CA THR A 188 27.77 -14.94 -16.63
C THR A 188 27.80 -13.78 -17.64
N PRO A 189 27.19 -13.88 -18.83
CA PRO A 189 27.05 -12.73 -19.73
C PRO A 189 26.14 -11.67 -19.09
N ALA A 190 26.65 -10.47 -18.86
CA ALA A 190 25.82 -9.35 -18.46
C ALA A 190 24.95 -8.92 -19.65
N LYS A 191 23.61 -8.97 -19.51
CA LYS A 191 22.68 -8.26 -20.41
C LYS A 191 22.92 -6.77 -20.17
N THR A 192 23.77 -6.14 -20.98
CA THR A 192 23.96 -4.69 -20.93
C THR A 192 22.62 -4.03 -21.17
N THR A 193 22.11 -3.31 -20.17
CA THR A 193 21.13 -2.26 -20.41
C THR A 193 21.78 -1.26 -21.35
N THR A 194 21.37 -1.27 -22.62
CA THR A 194 21.75 -0.21 -23.55
C THR A 194 21.25 1.11 -22.98
N ASP A 195 22.18 2.02 -22.74
CA ASP A 195 21.88 3.43 -22.49
C ASP A 195 21.16 3.98 -23.72
N THR A 196 19.82 3.96 -23.69
CA THR A 196 18.95 4.44 -24.76
C THR A 196 18.98 5.96 -24.74
N LYS A 197 20.11 6.51 -25.20
CA LYS A 197 20.34 7.93 -25.52
C LYS A 197 19.06 8.52 -26.11
N ALA A 198 18.39 9.37 -25.33
CA ALA A 198 17.05 9.88 -25.64
C ALA A 198 16.93 10.35 -27.09
N THR A 199 16.17 9.61 -27.88
CA THR A 199 15.95 9.90 -29.30
C THR A 199 14.89 10.98 -29.43
N THR A 200 15.27 12.10 -30.03
CA THR A 200 14.36 13.22 -30.32
C THR A 200 13.38 12.82 -31.42
N LEU A 201 12.22 12.30 -31.01
CA LEU A 201 11.12 11.98 -31.91
C LEU A 201 10.64 13.25 -32.63
N THR A 202 10.62 13.18 -33.96
CA THR A 202 10.22 14.26 -34.85
C THR A 202 8.89 13.90 -35.51
N PRO A 203 7.80 14.66 -35.29
CA PRO A 203 6.52 14.38 -35.94
C PRO A 203 6.60 14.43 -37.46
N VAL A 204 5.99 13.45 -38.14
CA VAL A 204 5.92 13.40 -39.61
C VAL A 204 4.83 14.37 -40.08
N ASP A 205 5.24 15.48 -40.69
CA ASP A 205 4.32 16.41 -41.33
C ASP A 205 3.61 15.76 -42.54
N THR A 206 2.35 15.39 -42.36
CA THR A 206 1.48 14.80 -43.39
C THR A 206 0.99 15.82 -44.43
N SER A 207 1.25 17.12 -44.23
CA SER A 207 1.02 18.16 -45.26
C SER A 207 2.14 18.14 -46.30
N ALA A 208 3.41 18.05 -45.91
CA ALA A 208 4.56 17.92 -46.82
C ALA A 208 4.87 16.48 -47.28
N ASN A 209 4.44 15.44 -46.54
CA ASN A 209 4.83 14.05 -46.81
C ASN A 209 3.61 13.12 -46.98
N THR A 210 3.77 12.05 -47.76
CA THR A 210 2.88 10.89 -47.79
C THR A 210 3.49 9.74 -46.98
N ILE A 211 2.63 8.85 -46.49
CA ILE A 211 3.03 7.67 -45.70
C ILE A 211 2.46 6.44 -46.39
N SER A 212 3.28 5.40 -46.52
CA SER A 212 2.95 4.12 -47.12
C SER A 212 3.71 2.98 -46.44
N SER A 213 3.44 1.75 -46.84
CA SER A 213 4.01 0.51 -46.32
C SER A 213 3.78 -0.60 -47.36
N ASP A 214 4.24 -1.83 -47.08
CA ASP A 214 3.96 -2.98 -47.95
C ASP A 214 2.44 -3.20 -48.14
N GLY A 215 2.07 -3.78 -49.29
CA GLY A 215 0.69 -3.76 -49.81
C GLY A 215 -0.39 -4.41 -48.94
N ASP A 216 0.00 -5.24 -47.97
CA ASP A 216 -0.92 -5.89 -47.02
C ASP A 216 -1.27 -5.00 -45.80
N TYR A 217 -0.60 -3.86 -45.64
CA TYR A 217 -0.75 -2.94 -44.51
C TYR A 217 -1.37 -1.59 -44.92
N THR A 218 -2.54 -1.62 -45.56
CA THR A 218 -3.18 -0.41 -46.15
C THR A 218 -3.50 0.70 -45.16
N ASP A 219 -3.45 0.43 -43.85
CA ASP A 219 -3.87 1.35 -42.79
C ASP A 219 -2.79 2.36 -42.38
N ALA A 220 -1.53 2.19 -42.81
CA ALA A 220 -0.41 3.03 -42.37
C ALA A 220 -0.62 4.54 -42.61
N ASN A 221 -1.41 4.91 -43.62
CA ASN A 221 -1.75 6.30 -43.94
C ASN A 221 -2.91 6.88 -43.09
N LYS A 222 -3.52 6.10 -42.20
CA LYS A 222 -4.61 6.49 -41.28
C LYS A 222 -4.09 6.93 -39.91
N PHE A 223 -2.80 6.77 -39.64
CA PHE A 223 -2.18 7.09 -38.36
C PHE A 223 -1.34 8.38 -38.41
N ASN A 224 -1.11 8.97 -37.24
CA ASN A 224 -0.05 9.94 -37.02
C ASN A 224 1.22 9.18 -36.63
N TRP A 225 2.37 9.69 -37.08
CA TRP A 225 3.66 9.07 -36.88
C TRP A 225 4.69 10.10 -36.44
N SER A 226 5.62 9.69 -35.59
CA SER A 226 6.87 10.41 -35.32
C SER A 226 8.06 9.50 -35.63
N THR A 227 9.18 10.05 -36.09
CA THR A 227 10.38 9.30 -36.46
C THR A 227 11.63 9.78 -35.72
N ASP A 228 12.67 8.94 -35.66
CA ASP A 228 13.97 9.32 -35.09
C ASP A 228 15.13 9.27 -36.10
N ASN A 229 16.29 9.77 -35.68
CA ASN A 229 17.53 9.76 -36.46
C ASN A 229 18.20 8.37 -36.56
N ASN A 230 17.63 7.34 -35.92
CA ASN A 230 18.12 5.96 -35.98
C ASN A 230 17.36 5.11 -37.02
N GLY A 231 16.30 5.64 -37.62
CA GLY A 231 15.46 4.94 -38.59
C GLY A 231 14.27 4.21 -37.95
N ASN A 232 13.79 4.66 -36.79
CA ASN A 232 12.60 4.14 -36.12
C ASN A 232 11.39 5.06 -36.32
N ALA A 233 10.19 4.49 -36.17
CA ALA A 233 8.90 5.18 -36.19
C ALA A 233 8.05 4.76 -34.98
N THR A 234 7.36 5.74 -34.40
CA THR A 234 6.37 5.59 -33.34
C THR A 234 5.00 6.00 -33.86
N LEU A 235 3.99 5.13 -33.70
CA LEU A 235 2.59 5.45 -34.03
C LEU A 235 2.02 6.33 -32.90
N THR A 236 1.79 7.61 -33.18
CA THR A 236 1.41 8.62 -32.16
C THR A 236 -0.06 9.00 -32.16
N GLY A 237 -0.86 8.46 -33.08
CA GLY A 237 -2.32 8.50 -32.99
C GLY A 237 -3.03 8.25 -34.32
N THR A 238 -4.24 8.78 -34.47
CA THR A 238 -5.06 8.63 -35.69
C THR A 238 -5.25 9.95 -36.43
N ASN A 239 -5.30 9.92 -37.76
CA ASN A 239 -5.54 11.09 -38.61
C ASN A 239 -6.91 11.03 -39.31
N SER A 240 -7.25 12.06 -40.09
CA SER A 240 -8.56 12.21 -40.76
C SER A 240 -8.91 11.15 -41.81
N ASN A 241 -7.95 10.28 -42.19
CA ASN A 241 -8.20 9.15 -43.10
C ASN A 241 -8.76 7.93 -42.35
N LEU A 242 -8.76 7.92 -41.01
CA LEU A 242 -9.47 6.90 -40.23
C LEU A 242 -10.97 7.25 -40.14
N THR A 243 -11.82 6.41 -40.71
CA THR A 243 -13.28 6.60 -40.75
C THR A 243 -13.99 5.65 -39.78
N SER A 244 -15.29 5.84 -39.58
CA SER A 244 -16.13 4.90 -38.81
C SER A 244 -16.36 3.54 -39.49
N ALA A 245 -15.90 3.36 -40.74
CA ALA A 245 -15.86 2.04 -41.39
C ALA A 245 -14.59 1.25 -41.04
N ASP A 246 -13.53 1.92 -40.61
CA ASP A 246 -12.20 1.35 -40.33
C ASP A 246 -12.15 0.71 -38.93
N THR A 247 -12.94 -0.36 -38.80
CA THR A 247 -13.16 -1.11 -37.56
C THR A 247 -12.07 -2.14 -37.26
N ASN A 248 -11.23 -2.47 -38.24
CA ASN A 248 -10.11 -3.39 -38.13
C ASN A 248 -8.83 -2.63 -38.51
N ILE A 249 -7.76 -2.79 -37.72
CA ILE A 249 -6.54 -2.00 -37.81
C ILE A 249 -5.32 -2.92 -37.85
N ASN A 250 -4.53 -2.84 -38.93
CA ASN A 250 -3.32 -3.64 -39.14
C ASN A 250 -2.06 -2.75 -39.05
N ILE A 251 -1.33 -2.83 -37.94
CA ILE A 251 -0.16 -1.98 -37.66
C ILE A 251 1.10 -2.60 -38.30
N PRO A 252 1.76 -1.92 -39.26
CA PRO A 252 2.84 -2.51 -40.05
C PRO A 252 4.15 -2.68 -39.27
N PRO A 253 5.07 -3.54 -39.74
CA PRO A 253 6.44 -3.63 -39.24
C PRO A 253 7.33 -2.44 -39.67
N LYS A 254 6.94 -1.75 -40.75
CA LYS A 254 7.70 -0.65 -41.39
C LYS A 254 6.76 0.35 -42.06
N ILE A 255 7.20 1.60 -42.14
CA ILE A 255 6.59 2.62 -43.00
C ILE A 255 7.64 3.26 -43.91
N THR A 256 7.20 3.70 -45.08
CA THR A 256 7.96 4.59 -45.98
C THR A 256 7.33 5.98 -45.92
N VAL A 257 8.12 6.97 -45.50
CA VAL A 257 7.74 8.39 -45.55
C VAL A 257 8.32 8.99 -46.83
N THR A 258 7.47 9.59 -47.67
CA THR A 258 7.88 10.18 -48.95
C THR A 258 7.53 11.66 -49.00
N ASN A 259 8.50 12.51 -49.27
CA ASN A 259 8.28 13.94 -49.43
C ASN A 259 7.61 14.26 -50.78
N LYS A 260 6.51 15.03 -50.76
CA LYS A 260 5.64 15.26 -51.93
C LYS A 260 6.31 16.08 -53.04
N ASP A 261 7.17 17.03 -52.69
CA ASP A 261 7.80 17.94 -53.66
C ASP A 261 9.02 17.32 -54.34
N THR A 262 9.80 16.53 -53.58
CA THR A 262 11.07 15.94 -54.06
C THR A 262 10.95 14.49 -54.52
N ASN A 263 9.89 13.78 -54.12
CA ASN A 263 9.74 12.32 -54.23
C ASN A 263 10.89 11.53 -53.54
N ALA A 264 11.58 12.14 -52.57
CA ALA A 264 12.54 11.44 -51.72
C ALA A 264 11.79 10.58 -50.69
N SER A 265 12.10 9.29 -50.64
CA SER A 265 11.52 8.31 -49.71
C SER A 265 12.54 7.86 -48.67
N THR A 266 12.10 7.63 -47.44
CA THR A 266 12.90 7.02 -46.36
C THR A 266 12.05 5.98 -45.62
N ASP A 267 12.60 4.78 -45.45
CA ASP A 267 11.98 3.70 -44.69
C ASP A 267 12.34 3.79 -43.21
N TYR A 268 11.34 3.57 -42.35
CA TYR A 268 11.47 3.53 -40.90
C TYR A 268 10.90 2.21 -40.36
N ASN A 269 11.58 1.61 -39.39
CA ASN A 269 11.07 0.45 -38.66
C ASN A 269 10.04 0.91 -37.63
N VAL A 270 8.87 0.29 -37.59
CA VAL A 270 7.84 0.64 -36.60
C VAL A 270 8.17 -0.09 -35.30
N THR A 271 8.70 0.64 -34.33
CA THR A 271 9.17 0.05 -33.06
C THR A 271 8.21 0.30 -31.90
N ALA A 272 7.39 1.35 -31.95
CA ALA A 272 6.53 1.69 -30.82
C ALA A 272 5.13 2.16 -31.23
N ILE A 273 4.16 1.87 -30.37
CA ILE A 273 2.89 2.59 -30.30
C ILE A 273 2.99 3.55 -29.12
N GLY A 274 2.79 4.85 -29.36
CA GLY A 274 2.91 5.89 -28.35
C GLY A 274 1.75 5.89 -27.36
N ASN A 275 1.96 6.55 -26.21
CA ASN A 275 0.94 6.66 -25.17
C ASN A 275 -0.35 7.30 -25.72
N ALA A 276 -1.50 6.77 -25.28
CA ALA A 276 -2.85 7.20 -25.65
C ALA A 276 -3.19 7.25 -27.17
N ALA A 277 -2.39 6.61 -28.04
CA ALA A 277 -2.54 6.73 -29.50
C ALA A 277 -3.95 6.42 -30.07
N PHE A 278 -4.67 5.47 -29.47
CA PHE A 278 -6.03 5.10 -29.81
C PHE A 278 -7.00 5.26 -28.61
N PHE A 279 -6.61 6.01 -27.58
CA PHE A 279 -7.38 6.19 -26.35
C PHE A 279 -8.84 6.57 -26.62
N SER A 280 -9.78 5.84 -25.99
CA SER A 280 -11.23 6.03 -26.12
C SER A 280 -11.76 5.93 -27.57
N ASN A 281 -11.01 5.34 -28.52
CA ASN A 281 -11.47 5.21 -29.90
C ASN A 281 -12.63 4.20 -30.04
N GLN A 282 -13.84 4.74 -30.15
CA GLN A 282 -15.10 4.00 -30.17
C GLN A 282 -15.40 3.26 -31.50
N ASN A 283 -14.51 3.33 -32.50
CA ASN A 283 -14.70 2.69 -33.81
C ASN A 283 -13.91 1.38 -33.97
N ILE A 284 -12.74 1.28 -33.33
CA ILE A 284 -11.82 0.15 -33.52
C ILE A 284 -12.29 -1.05 -32.70
N ASN A 285 -12.53 -2.17 -33.40
CA ASN A 285 -13.02 -3.43 -32.84
C ASN A 285 -11.97 -4.57 -32.94
N SER A 286 -11.02 -4.47 -33.86
CA SER A 286 -9.93 -5.44 -34.05
C SER A 286 -8.60 -4.73 -34.29
N VAL A 287 -7.54 -5.20 -33.64
CA VAL A 287 -6.16 -4.71 -33.82
C VAL A 287 -5.24 -5.90 -34.09
N GLN A 288 -4.40 -5.77 -35.10
CA GLN A 288 -3.28 -6.67 -35.37
C GLN A 288 -1.97 -5.89 -35.23
N ILE A 289 -1.07 -6.36 -34.37
CA ILE A 289 0.25 -5.77 -34.14
C ILE A 289 1.29 -6.75 -34.67
N ASN A 290 2.05 -6.32 -35.68
CA ASN A 290 3.02 -7.16 -36.37
C ASN A 290 4.43 -7.05 -35.74
N ASP A 291 5.33 -7.91 -36.21
CA ASP A 291 6.75 -7.96 -35.83
C ASP A 291 7.45 -6.61 -36.00
N GLY A 292 8.48 -6.33 -35.20
CA GLY A 292 9.21 -5.05 -35.20
C GLY A 292 8.77 -4.09 -34.09
N VAL A 293 7.49 -4.07 -33.71
CA VAL A 293 7.04 -3.32 -32.52
C VAL A 293 7.64 -3.96 -31.27
N THR A 294 8.40 -3.19 -30.49
CA THR A 294 8.99 -3.54 -29.20
C THR A 294 8.16 -3.04 -28.02
N ASP A 295 7.42 -1.94 -28.20
CA ASP A 295 6.76 -1.21 -27.11
C ASP A 295 5.33 -0.79 -27.47
N ILE A 296 4.40 -0.98 -26.53
CA ILE A 296 3.06 -0.39 -26.55
C ILE A 296 2.96 0.54 -25.35
N GLY A 297 2.75 1.83 -25.59
CA GLY A 297 2.73 2.88 -24.56
C GLY A 297 1.54 2.81 -23.60
N ASP A 298 1.59 3.64 -22.57
CA ASP A 298 0.52 3.75 -21.57
C ASP A 298 -0.78 4.25 -22.22
N ASP A 299 -1.93 3.76 -21.77
CA ASP A 299 -3.26 4.13 -22.26
C ASP A 299 -3.51 3.89 -23.77
N ALA A 300 -2.58 3.22 -24.47
CA ALA A 300 -2.51 3.23 -25.94
C ALA A 300 -3.79 2.81 -26.67
N PHE A 301 -4.56 1.86 -26.13
CA PHE A 301 -5.88 1.46 -26.61
C PHE A 301 -6.97 1.56 -25.54
N ALA A 302 -6.69 2.15 -24.37
CA ALA A 302 -7.62 2.11 -23.24
C ALA A 302 -9.01 2.68 -23.57
N TYR A 303 -10.06 2.03 -23.06
CA TYR A 303 -11.46 2.39 -23.25
C TYR A 303 -11.96 2.36 -24.71
N THR A 304 -11.36 1.52 -25.57
CA THR A 304 -11.84 1.28 -26.94
C THR A 304 -12.91 0.17 -26.99
N LYS A 305 -13.01 -0.57 -28.10
CA LYS A 305 -13.88 -1.74 -28.28
C LYS A 305 -13.13 -2.94 -28.86
N VAL A 306 -11.80 -2.97 -28.69
CA VAL A 306 -10.91 -4.01 -29.23
C VAL A 306 -11.24 -5.36 -28.59
N ASN A 307 -12.13 -6.10 -29.26
CA ASN A 307 -12.59 -7.41 -28.83
C ASN A 307 -11.88 -8.56 -29.56
N ASN A 308 -10.96 -8.22 -30.47
CA ASN A 308 -10.04 -9.11 -31.15
C ASN A 308 -8.65 -8.44 -31.20
N LEU A 309 -7.71 -8.92 -30.39
CA LEU A 309 -6.33 -8.44 -30.35
C LEU A 309 -5.39 -9.56 -30.83
N ASP A 310 -4.78 -9.37 -32.00
CA ASP A 310 -3.77 -10.29 -32.53
C ASP A 310 -2.36 -9.74 -32.34
N LEU A 311 -1.59 -10.43 -31.51
CA LEU A 311 -0.15 -10.21 -31.30
C LEU A 311 0.70 -11.34 -31.88
N SER A 312 0.09 -12.39 -32.46
CA SER A 312 0.74 -13.68 -32.74
C SER A 312 1.87 -13.61 -33.78
N ASN A 313 1.85 -12.59 -34.64
CA ASN A 313 2.91 -12.34 -35.63
C ASN A 313 4.13 -11.62 -35.04
N ASN A 314 4.00 -10.96 -33.89
CA ASN A 314 5.06 -10.18 -33.26
C ASN A 314 5.95 -11.05 -32.37
N LYS A 315 7.27 -10.88 -32.49
CA LYS A 315 8.33 -11.62 -31.77
C LYS A 315 9.35 -10.68 -31.11
N THR A 316 9.07 -9.38 -31.10
CA THR A 316 9.94 -8.29 -30.63
C THR A 316 9.34 -7.50 -29.46
N LEU A 317 8.02 -7.59 -29.25
CA LEU A 317 7.26 -6.91 -28.21
C LEU A 317 7.79 -7.34 -26.84
N GLN A 318 8.37 -6.39 -26.12
CA GLN A 318 8.96 -6.56 -24.79
C GLN A 318 8.09 -5.92 -23.71
N ASN A 319 7.47 -4.77 -24.01
CA ASN A 319 6.78 -3.94 -23.03
C ASN A 319 5.34 -3.63 -23.46
N ILE A 320 4.39 -3.84 -22.54
CA ILE A 320 3.01 -3.36 -22.65
C ILE A 320 2.77 -2.37 -21.51
N GLY A 321 2.42 -1.13 -21.83
CA GLY A 321 2.29 -0.01 -20.90
C GLY A 321 1.11 -0.12 -19.92
N LYS A 322 1.08 0.83 -18.98
CA LYS A 322 0.01 0.97 -17.99
C LYS A 322 -1.33 1.20 -18.68
N GLN A 323 -2.38 0.50 -18.23
CA GLN A 323 -3.75 0.57 -18.77
C GLN A 323 -3.89 0.32 -20.29
N ALA A 324 -2.85 -0.15 -20.98
CA ALA A 324 -2.75 -0.10 -22.44
C ALA A 324 -3.92 -0.73 -23.22
N PHE A 325 -4.63 -1.72 -22.65
CA PHE A 325 -5.82 -2.36 -23.18
C PHE A 325 -6.98 -2.43 -22.16
N SER A 326 -7.04 -1.50 -21.20
CA SER A 326 -8.06 -1.52 -20.15
C SER A 326 -9.47 -1.28 -20.71
N SER A 327 -10.44 -2.09 -20.26
CA SER A 327 -11.87 -2.03 -20.60
C SER A 327 -12.29 -2.40 -22.04
N ASP A 328 -11.36 -2.85 -22.90
CA ASP A 328 -11.55 -2.98 -24.36
C ASP A 328 -12.52 -4.07 -24.87
N GLN A 329 -12.94 -5.00 -24.00
CA GLN A 329 -13.73 -6.19 -24.35
C GLN A 329 -12.96 -7.30 -25.09
N ILE A 330 -11.64 -7.39 -24.89
CA ILE A 330 -10.80 -8.51 -25.39
C ILE A 330 -11.36 -9.85 -24.90
N LYS A 331 -11.53 -10.82 -25.78
CA LYS A 331 -12.11 -12.16 -25.47
C LYS A 331 -11.07 -13.21 -25.08
N GLN A 332 -9.89 -13.10 -25.67
CA GLN A 332 -8.72 -13.93 -25.49
C GLN A 332 -7.51 -13.10 -25.93
N VAL A 333 -6.37 -13.25 -25.26
CA VAL A 333 -5.09 -12.70 -25.73
C VAL A 333 -4.02 -13.79 -25.59
N GLN A 334 -3.18 -13.92 -26.63
CA GLN A 334 -1.97 -14.73 -26.59
C GLN A 334 -0.78 -13.77 -26.60
N LEU A 335 -0.11 -13.63 -25.46
CA LEU A 335 1.06 -12.77 -25.34
C LEU A 335 2.28 -13.43 -26.00
N PRO A 336 3.06 -12.71 -26.84
CA PRO A 336 4.30 -13.22 -27.41
C PRO A 336 5.32 -13.60 -26.32
N ASP A 337 6.05 -14.70 -26.52
CA ASP A 337 7.09 -15.13 -25.56
C ASP A 337 8.24 -14.11 -25.39
N SER A 338 8.32 -13.08 -26.23
CA SER A 338 9.26 -11.95 -26.11
C SER A 338 8.89 -10.91 -25.04
N VAL A 339 7.65 -10.93 -24.52
CA VAL A 339 7.19 -9.94 -23.53
C VAL A 339 7.91 -10.18 -22.20
N GLU A 340 8.66 -9.17 -21.75
CA GLU A 340 9.35 -9.16 -20.46
C GLU A 340 8.51 -8.45 -19.39
N ASN A 341 7.76 -7.40 -19.77
CA ASN A 341 7.02 -6.53 -18.85
C ASN A 341 5.56 -6.27 -19.29
N ILE A 342 4.64 -6.32 -18.33
CA ILE A 342 3.23 -5.90 -18.49
C ILE A 342 2.91 -4.90 -17.39
N GLY A 343 2.47 -3.70 -17.77
CA GLY A 343 2.20 -2.59 -16.86
C GLY A 343 0.97 -2.77 -15.96
N ASP A 344 0.85 -1.85 -15.01
CA ASP A 344 -0.29 -1.79 -14.09
C ASP A 344 -1.61 -1.65 -14.86
N SER A 345 -2.63 -2.40 -14.43
CA SER A 345 -3.98 -2.37 -15.01
C SER A 345 -4.06 -2.63 -16.53
N ALA A 346 -2.99 -3.13 -17.17
CA ALA A 346 -2.86 -3.16 -18.64
C ALA A 346 -3.99 -3.92 -19.36
N PHE A 347 -4.59 -4.93 -18.72
CA PHE A 347 -5.71 -5.72 -19.23
C PHE A 347 -6.91 -5.72 -18.28
N SER A 348 -7.03 -4.76 -17.35
CA SER A 348 -8.12 -4.70 -16.38
C SER A 348 -9.48 -4.44 -17.05
N TYR A 349 -10.56 -4.88 -16.41
CA TYR A 349 -11.95 -4.70 -16.83
C TYR A 349 -12.32 -5.17 -18.26
N ASN A 350 -11.49 -6.01 -18.88
CA ASN A 350 -11.84 -6.81 -20.06
C ASN A 350 -12.83 -7.91 -19.70
N ASN A 351 -14.07 -7.50 -19.41
CA ASN A 351 -15.17 -8.35 -19.00
C ASN A 351 -15.62 -9.39 -20.04
N ALA A 352 -15.00 -9.45 -21.22
CA ALA A 352 -15.19 -10.52 -22.20
C ALA A 352 -14.07 -11.57 -22.18
N LEU A 353 -12.96 -11.33 -21.47
CA LEU A 353 -11.79 -12.19 -21.43
C LEU A 353 -12.16 -13.51 -20.74
N THR A 354 -11.84 -14.64 -21.38
CA THR A 354 -12.19 -15.98 -20.88
C THR A 354 -10.98 -16.80 -20.48
N SER A 355 -9.83 -16.58 -21.15
CA SER A 355 -8.56 -17.20 -20.82
C SER A 355 -7.39 -16.36 -21.31
N ILE A 356 -6.23 -16.51 -20.67
CA ILE A 356 -4.95 -15.94 -21.08
C ILE A 356 -3.82 -16.95 -20.86
N THR A 357 -2.86 -16.98 -21.78
CA THR A 357 -1.57 -17.66 -21.61
C THR A 357 -0.48 -16.61 -21.37
N LEU A 358 0.27 -16.76 -20.28
CA LEU A 358 1.36 -15.85 -19.92
C LEU A 358 2.64 -16.19 -20.73
N PRO A 359 3.47 -15.19 -21.09
CA PRO A 359 4.62 -15.39 -21.95
C PRO A 359 5.84 -15.88 -21.16
N ALA A 360 6.73 -16.63 -21.83
CA ALA A 360 7.83 -17.34 -21.16
C ALA A 360 8.85 -16.44 -20.42
N ASN A 361 9.05 -15.20 -20.88
CA ASN A 361 10.01 -14.26 -20.30
C ASN A 361 9.40 -13.28 -19.28
N LEU A 362 8.11 -13.43 -18.92
CA LEU A 362 7.46 -12.57 -17.94
C LEU A 362 8.11 -12.73 -16.56
N GLN A 363 8.57 -11.62 -15.98
CA GLN A 363 9.17 -11.60 -14.63
C GLN A 363 8.18 -11.16 -13.55
N THR A 364 7.24 -10.27 -13.89
CA THR A 364 6.30 -9.65 -12.94
C THR A 364 4.93 -9.48 -13.58
N ILE A 365 3.88 -9.74 -12.80
CA ILE A 365 2.54 -9.21 -13.08
C ILE A 365 2.36 -7.94 -12.24
N GLY A 366 1.97 -6.83 -12.86
CA GLY A 366 1.86 -5.51 -12.22
C GLY A 366 0.64 -5.36 -11.30
N TYR A 367 0.46 -4.14 -10.79
CA TYR A 367 -0.70 -3.80 -9.94
C TYR A 367 -2.00 -3.86 -10.77
N GLN A 368 -3.02 -4.57 -10.30
CA GLN A 368 -4.32 -4.71 -10.96
C GLN A 368 -4.29 -5.17 -12.45
N THR A 369 -3.20 -5.77 -12.95
CA THR A 369 -3.00 -6.01 -14.40
C THR A 369 -4.15 -6.74 -15.08
N PHE A 370 -4.81 -7.68 -14.40
CA PHE A 370 -5.98 -8.43 -14.87
C PHE A 370 -7.25 -8.19 -14.04
N ALA A 371 -7.26 -7.26 -13.09
CA ALA A 371 -8.38 -7.05 -12.17
C ALA A 371 -9.71 -6.76 -12.89
N GLY A 372 -10.80 -7.32 -12.37
CA GLY A 372 -12.18 -7.06 -12.84
C GLY A 372 -12.52 -7.74 -14.17
N ASN A 373 -11.78 -8.78 -14.57
CA ASN A 373 -12.06 -9.63 -15.72
C ASN A 373 -13.08 -10.72 -15.34
N THR A 374 -14.32 -10.31 -15.02
CA THR A 374 -15.38 -11.18 -14.44
C THR A 374 -15.85 -12.40 -15.27
N ASN A 375 -15.26 -12.63 -16.44
CA ASN A 375 -15.45 -13.85 -17.25
C ASN A 375 -14.21 -14.74 -17.37
N LEU A 376 -13.06 -14.33 -16.83
CA LEU A 376 -11.80 -15.08 -16.87
C LEU A 376 -11.96 -16.38 -16.10
N ALA A 377 -11.79 -17.52 -16.77
CA ALA A 377 -12.02 -18.84 -16.20
C ALA A 377 -10.72 -19.61 -15.92
N SER A 378 -9.65 -19.29 -16.66
CA SER A 378 -8.33 -19.91 -16.53
C SER A 378 -7.19 -18.95 -16.93
N VAL A 379 -6.08 -19.06 -16.21
CA VAL A 379 -4.80 -18.39 -16.52
C VAL A 379 -3.74 -19.48 -16.64
N ASP A 380 -3.06 -19.55 -17.78
CA ASP A 380 -1.97 -20.49 -18.01
C ASP A 380 -0.62 -19.86 -17.64
N PHE A 381 -0.15 -20.21 -16.45
CA PHE A 381 1.16 -19.83 -15.90
C PHE A 381 2.31 -20.76 -16.33
N SER A 382 2.03 -21.89 -17.00
CA SER A 382 3.00 -22.99 -17.19
C SER A 382 4.26 -22.58 -17.97
N LYS A 383 4.14 -21.59 -18.86
CA LYS A 383 5.24 -20.98 -19.60
C LYS A 383 6.09 -20.01 -18.79
N ALA A 384 5.49 -19.28 -17.85
CA ALA A 384 6.08 -18.11 -17.17
C ALA A 384 7.08 -18.53 -16.07
N THR A 385 8.05 -19.36 -16.40
CA THR A 385 9.01 -19.96 -15.47
C THR A 385 10.00 -18.95 -14.87
N ASN A 386 10.05 -17.74 -15.43
CA ASN A 386 10.80 -16.58 -14.93
C ASN A 386 9.99 -15.63 -14.02
N LEU A 387 8.71 -15.94 -13.77
CA LEU A 387 7.84 -15.14 -12.91
C LEU A 387 8.35 -15.16 -11.47
N GLN A 388 8.67 -13.98 -10.94
CA GLN A 388 9.20 -13.74 -9.59
C GLN A 388 8.15 -13.16 -8.64
N ASN A 389 7.20 -12.38 -9.16
CA ASN A 389 6.20 -11.67 -8.37
C ASN A 389 4.82 -11.62 -9.05
N ILE A 390 3.76 -11.89 -8.28
CA ILE A 390 2.38 -11.52 -8.63
C ILE A 390 2.03 -10.24 -7.86
N GLY A 391 1.70 -9.17 -8.57
CA GLY A 391 1.46 -7.81 -8.05
C GLY A 391 0.21 -7.67 -7.20
N GLU A 392 0.08 -6.50 -6.58
CA GLU A 392 -1.06 -6.18 -5.72
C GLU A 392 -2.35 -6.09 -6.53
N GLU A 393 -3.40 -6.75 -6.04
CA GLU A 393 -4.72 -6.85 -6.70
C GLU A 393 -4.69 -7.38 -8.15
N ALA A 394 -3.62 -8.11 -8.53
CA ALA A 394 -3.32 -8.49 -9.92
C ALA A 394 -4.47 -9.19 -10.69
N PHE A 395 -5.24 -10.04 -10.01
CA PHE A 395 -6.41 -10.77 -10.54
C PHE A 395 -7.71 -10.44 -9.77
N ALA A 396 -7.72 -9.34 -9.00
CA ALA A 396 -8.81 -9.02 -8.09
C ALA A 396 -10.20 -9.03 -8.75
N THR A 397 -11.16 -9.72 -8.14
CA THR A 397 -12.57 -9.87 -8.56
C THR A 397 -12.78 -10.66 -9.86
N ASP A 398 -11.86 -11.54 -10.24
CA ASP A 398 -11.96 -12.45 -11.40
C ASP A 398 -12.85 -13.65 -11.05
N ALA A 399 -14.11 -13.38 -10.68
CA ALA A 399 -15.05 -14.28 -10.02
C ALA A 399 -15.47 -15.57 -10.77
N LYS A 400 -14.84 -15.90 -11.90
CA LYS A 400 -14.96 -17.18 -12.61
C LYS A 400 -13.66 -17.99 -12.67
N LEU A 401 -12.54 -17.45 -12.18
CA LEU A 401 -11.23 -18.08 -12.21
C LEU A 401 -11.27 -19.35 -11.36
N THR A 402 -11.14 -20.52 -11.99
CA THR A 402 -11.54 -21.80 -11.34
C THR A 402 -10.41 -22.49 -10.57
N SER A 403 -9.17 -22.31 -11.02
CA SER A 403 -7.98 -22.96 -10.47
C SER A 403 -6.71 -22.19 -10.85
N ILE A 404 -5.72 -22.21 -9.96
CA ILE A 404 -4.39 -21.63 -10.16
C ILE A 404 -3.35 -22.74 -10.01
N ASP A 405 -2.52 -22.96 -11.02
CA ASP A 405 -1.36 -23.86 -10.95
C ASP A 405 -0.08 -23.05 -11.19
N LEU A 406 0.68 -22.84 -10.12
CA LEU A 406 1.97 -22.15 -10.13
C LEU A 406 3.15 -23.12 -9.97
N SER A 407 2.94 -24.43 -10.11
CA SER A 407 3.95 -25.48 -9.84
C SER A 407 5.21 -25.38 -10.71
N GLN A 408 5.14 -24.71 -11.86
CA GLN A 408 6.27 -24.52 -12.77
C GLN A 408 7.05 -23.21 -12.50
N ASN A 409 6.46 -22.28 -11.75
CA ASN A 409 6.96 -20.92 -11.53
C ASN A 409 7.97 -20.90 -10.38
N ASN A 410 9.03 -21.70 -10.50
CA ASN A 410 10.04 -21.96 -9.46
C ASN A 410 10.99 -20.78 -9.14
N GLN A 411 10.68 -19.59 -9.65
CA GLN A 411 11.31 -18.32 -9.30
C GLN A 411 10.36 -17.38 -8.54
N LEU A 412 9.07 -17.75 -8.41
CA LEU A 412 8.05 -16.97 -7.70
C LEU A 412 8.33 -17.02 -6.21
N THR A 413 8.65 -15.86 -5.62
CA THR A 413 8.91 -15.71 -4.19
C THR A 413 7.76 -15.02 -3.46
N ASN A 414 6.98 -14.16 -4.15
CA ASN A 414 5.93 -13.37 -3.53
C ASN A 414 4.60 -13.37 -4.31
N ILE A 415 3.50 -13.58 -3.58
CA ILE A 415 2.14 -13.23 -3.98
C ILE A 415 1.74 -12.01 -3.14
N SER A 416 1.51 -10.86 -3.79
CA SER A 416 1.31 -9.57 -3.11
C SER A 416 -0.07 -9.42 -2.43
N LYS A 417 -0.28 -8.26 -1.78
CA LYS A 417 -1.56 -7.91 -1.17
C LYS A 417 -2.73 -8.06 -2.16
N GLY A 418 -3.83 -8.65 -1.72
CA GLY A 418 -5.07 -8.74 -2.49
C GLY A 418 -4.98 -9.45 -3.84
N ALA A 419 -3.91 -10.18 -4.15
CA ALA A 419 -3.59 -10.64 -5.51
C ALA A 419 -4.73 -11.40 -6.23
N PHE A 420 -5.54 -12.16 -5.48
CA PHE A 420 -6.71 -12.92 -5.92
C PHE A 420 -7.96 -12.59 -5.07
N ILE A 421 -8.07 -11.35 -4.57
CA ILE A 421 -9.17 -10.96 -3.67
C ILE A 421 -10.55 -11.09 -4.35
N TYR A 422 -11.50 -11.72 -3.64
CA TYR A 422 -12.87 -11.99 -4.10
C TYR A 422 -12.97 -12.91 -5.33
N ASP A 423 -12.01 -13.80 -5.58
CA ASP A 423 -12.03 -14.77 -6.68
C ASP A 423 -12.94 -15.96 -6.31
N ASN A 424 -14.23 -15.67 -6.14
CA ASN A 424 -15.26 -16.57 -5.63
C ASN A 424 -15.48 -17.87 -6.45
N GLY A 425 -14.91 -17.95 -7.66
CA GLY A 425 -14.88 -19.16 -8.49
C GLY A 425 -13.72 -20.11 -8.16
N LEU A 426 -12.70 -19.65 -7.43
CA LEU A 426 -11.43 -20.34 -7.23
C LEU A 426 -11.62 -21.53 -6.30
N THR A 427 -11.32 -22.73 -6.79
CA THR A 427 -11.55 -23.99 -6.05
C THR A 427 -10.27 -24.58 -5.45
N SER A 428 -9.12 -24.26 -6.07
CA SER A 428 -7.83 -24.89 -5.82
C SER A 428 -6.68 -23.99 -6.27
N VAL A 429 -5.62 -23.95 -5.46
CA VAL A 429 -4.36 -23.24 -5.76
C VAL A 429 -3.19 -24.20 -5.50
N THR A 430 -2.32 -24.36 -6.49
CA THR A 430 -1.06 -25.12 -6.36
C THR A 430 0.09 -24.13 -6.32
N LEU A 431 0.75 -24.00 -5.16
CA LEU A 431 1.88 -23.09 -4.93
C LEU A 431 3.22 -23.77 -5.30
N PRO A 432 4.24 -23.02 -5.76
CA PRO A 432 5.58 -23.56 -5.98
C PRO A 432 6.37 -23.66 -4.67
N ASP A 433 7.36 -24.55 -4.64
CA ASP A 433 8.27 -24.70 -3.49
C ASP A 433 9.12 -23.45 -3.24
N SER A 434 9.29 -22.56 -4.23
CA SER A 434 10.05 -21.30 -4.14
C SER A 434 9.35 -20.18 -3.37
N LEU A 435 8.04 -20.30 -3.13
CA LEU A 435 7.25 -19.21 -2.56
C LEU A 435 7.68 -18.91 -1.11
N GLU A 436 8.04 -17.65 -0.85
CA GLU A 436 8.48 -17.17 0.46
C GLU A 436 7.38 -16.40 1.21
N THR A 437 6.51 -15.68 0.50
CA THR A 437 5.50 -14.80 1.11
C THR A 437 4.15 -14.89 0.41
N ILE A 438 3.09 -14.98 1.23
CA ILE A 438 1.70 -14.71 0.83
C ILE A 438 1.28 -13.43 1.54
N GLY A 439 0.98 -12.38 0.78
CA GLY A 439 0.66 -11.05 1.27
C GLY A 439 -0.70 -10.93 1.95
N ASP A 440 -0.98 -9.72 2.43
CA ASP A 440 -2.22 -9.40 3.13
C ASP A 440 -3.43 -9.54 2.20
N GLN A 441 -4.52 -10.15 2.66
CA GLN A 441 -5.78 -10.30 1.91
C GLN A 441 -5.63 -11.04 0.56
N ALA A 442 -4.51 -11.74 0.32
CA ALA A 442 -4.13 -12.28 -0.99
C ALA A 442 -5.16 -13.25 -1.61
N PHE A 443 -5.92 -13.97 -0.78
CA PHE A 443 -7.00 -14.89 -1.14
C PHE A 443 -8.22 -14.61 -0.24
N LEU A 444 -8.52 -13.34 0.06
CA LEU A 444 -9.63 -12.92 0.93
C LEU A 444 -10.98 -13.14 0.25
N ALA A 445 -11.87 -13.88 0.93
CA ALA A 445 -13.22 -14.22 0.51
C ALA A 445 -13.30 -14.96 -0.85
N ASP A 446 -12.34 -15.86 -1.07
CA ASP A 446 -12.38 -16.91 -2.09
C ASP A 446 -13.30 -18.02 -1.62
N THR A 447 -14.60 -17.73 -1.57
CA THR A 447 -15.61 -18.57 -0.92
C THR A 447 -15.73 -19.99 -1.49
N SER A 448 -15.05 -20.32 -2.60
CA SER A 448 -15.01 -21.67 -3.18
C SER A 448 -13.72 -22.45 -2.95
N LEU A 449 -12.69 -21.86 -2.35
CA LEU A 449 -11.40 -22.51 -2.13
C LEU A 449 -11.55 -23.64 -1.11
N THR A 450 -11.14 -24.85 -1.49
CA THR A 450 -11.46 -26.06 -0.70
C THR A 450 -10.35 -26.54 0.23
N SER A 451 -9.09 -26.40 -0.19
CA SER A 451 -7.92 -26.80 0.59
C SER A 451 -6.67 -26.07 0.13
N MET A 452 -5.72 -25.87 1.05
CA MET A 452 -4.41 -25.28 0.76
C MET A 452 -3.27 -26.17 1.24
N LYS A 453 -2.14 -26.13 0.52
CA LYS A 453 -0.89 -26.80 0.87
C LYS A 453 0.26 -25.82 0.76
N PHE A 454 1.13 -25.79 1.77
CA PHE A 454 2.17 -24.76 1.87
C PHE A 454 3.58 -25.34 1.68
N GLY A 455 4.36 -24.72 0.80
CA GLY A 455 5.71 -25.13 0.40
C GLY A 455 6.78 -24.90 1.47
N PRO A 456 7.99 -25.49 1.32
CA PRO A 456 9.02 -25.51 2.34
C PRO A 456 9.67 -24.16 2.64
N ASN A 457 9.70 -23.25 1.67
CA ASN A 457 10.36 -21.94 1.81
C ASN A 457 9.42 -20.82 2.28
N LEU A 458 8.12 -21.08 2.46
CA LEU A 458 7.15 -20.08 2.90
C LEU A 458 7.47 -19.59 4.32
N LYS A 459 7.76 -18.30 4.46
CA LYS A 459 8.21 -17.62 5.70
C LYS A 459 7.07 -17.00 6.47
N SER A 460 6.09 -16.43 5.77
CA SER A 460 4.93 -15.76 6.37
C SER A 460 3.66 -15.83 5.53
N ILE A 461 2.52 -15.84 6.23
CA ILE A 461 1.17 -15.61 5.68
C ILE A 461 0.64 -14.29 6.26
N GLY A 462 0.19 -13.38 5.41
CA GLY A 462 -0.19 -12.01 5.75
C GLY A 462 -1.48 -11.84 6.56
N TYR A 463 -1.79 -10.58 6.87
CA TYR A 463 -3.05 -10.15 7.48
C TYR A 463 -4.24 -10.54 6.59
N GLN A 464 -5.26 -11.18 7.18
CA GLN A 464 -6.49 -11.61 6.49
C GLN A 464 -6.31 -12.43 5.19
N ALA A 465 -5.19 -13.14 5.03
CA ALA A 465 -4.82 -13.76 3.75
C ALA A 465 -5.82 -14.78 3.17
N PHE A 466 -6.61 -15.48 4.00
CA PHE A 466 -7.63 -16.48 3.61
C PHE A 466 -8.95 -16.32 4.39
N THR A 467 -9.24 -15.13 4.90
CA THR A 467 -10.45 -14.82 5.70
C THR A 467 -11.72 -15.00 4.87
N TYR A 468 -12.81 -15.48 5.49
CA TYR A 468 -14.11 -15.72 4.83
C TYR A 468 -14.08 -16.69 3.63
N ASN A 469 -13.09 -17.58 3.59
CA ASN A 469 -13.04 -18.65 2.59
C ASN A 469 -13.94 -19.81 3.01
N ASP A 470 -15.26 -19.61 2.95
CA ASP A 470 -16.35 -20.47 3.51
C ASP A 470 -16.27 -21.99 3.24
N LYS A 471 -15.42 -22.46 2.31
CA LYS A 471 -15.24 -23.87 1.95
C LYS A 471 -13.86 -24.44 2.27
N LEU A 472 -12.95 -23.67 2.89
CA LEU A 472 -11.55 -24.04 3.14
C LEU A 472 -11.45 -24.97 4.37
N THR A 473 -11.93 -26.20 4.26
CA THR A 473 -12.01 -27.12 5.40
C THR A 473 -10.64 -27.63 5.88
N ASN A 474 -9.60 -27.61 5.03
CA ASN A 474 -8.29 -28.18 5.34
C ASN A 474 -7.09 -27.32 4.86
N VAL A 475 -6.15 -27.06 5.77
CA VAL A 475 -4.81 -26.51 5.48
C VAL A 475 -3.71 -27.50 5.84
N ASP A 476 -2.76 -27.73 4.91
CA ASP A 476 -1.62 -28.62 5.10
C ASP A 476 -0.32 -27.82 5.31
N PHE A 477 0.09 -27.73 6.57
CA PHE A 477 1.36 -27.13 7.00
C PHE A 477 2.53 -28.14 7.11
N SER A 478 2.33 -29.42 6.76
CA SER A 478 3.34 -30.48 7.02
C SER A 478 4.69 -30.24 6.31
N ASN A 479 4.66 -29.53 5.18
CA ASN A 479 5.86 -29.13 4.44
C ASN A 479 6.40 -27.74 4.80
N ALA A 480 5.63 -26.88 5.47
CA ALA A 480 5.89 -25.44 5.68
C ALA A 480 7.02 -25.15 6.69
N LYS A 481 8.23 -25.61 6.38
CA LYS A 481 9.38 -25.66 7.29
C LYS A 481 9.98 -24.29 7.60
N ALA A 482 9.83 -23.30 6.72
CA ALA A 482 10.31 -21.93 6.96
C ALA A 482 9.28 -21.03 7.67
N LEU A 483 8.03 -21.48 7.89
CA LEU A 483 6.94 -20.60 8.33
C LEU A 483 7.12 -20.20 9.80
N THR A 484 7.41 -18.92 10.05
CA THR A 484 7.58 -18.36 11.40
C THR A 484 6.37 -17.57 11.89
N THR A 485 5.58 -17.01 10.97
CA THR A 485 4.46 -16.10 11.30
C THR A 485 3.21 -16.42 10.47
N ILE A 486 2.07 -16.51 11.15
CA ILE A 486 0.73 -16.45 10.55
C ILE A 486 0.06 -15.16 11.04
N GLY A 487 -0.35 -14.30 10.10
CA GLY A 487 -0.84 -12.95 10.37
C GLY A 487 -2.19 -12.88 11.09
N THR A 488 -2.54 -11.66 11.54
CA THR A 488 -3.84 -11.37 12.15
C THR A 488 -4.98 -11.64 11.16
N GLY A 489 -6.02 -12.34 11.60
CA GLY A 489 -7.19 -12.74 10.81
C GLY A 489 -6.92 -13.77 9.70
N ALA A 490 -5.69 -14.28 9.55
CA ALA A 490 -5.24 -15.00 8.34
C ALA A 490 -6.14 -16.15 7.86
N PHE A 491 -6.79 -16.90 8.76
CA PHE A 491 -7.79 -17.93 8.46
C PHE A 491 -9.07 -17.71 9.30
N GLU A 492 -9.47 -16.46 9.53
CA GLU A 492 -10.69 -16.12 10.25
C GLU A 492 -11.94 -16.52 9.44
N TYR A 493 -12.88 -17.24 10.04
CA TYR A 493 -14.11 -17.74 9.39
C TYR A 493 -13.90 -18.58 8.12
N SER A 494 -12.72 -19.18 7.90
CA SER A 494 -12.42 -20.03 6.72
C SER A 494 -13.08 -21.43 6.75
N ASN A 495 -13.96 -21.71 7.70
CA ASN A 495 -14.65 -23.00 7.91
C ASN A 495 -13.70 -24.23 8.11
N LEU A 496 -12.46 -24.02 8.53
CA LEU A 496 -11.48 -25.08 8.86
C LEU A 496 -12.03 -26.09 9.87
N GLU A 497 -11.74 -27.38 9.71
CA GLU A 497 -12.25 -28.44 10.59
C GLU A 497 -11.20 -29.48 11.02
N GLY A 498 -11.54 -30.31 12.00
CA GLY A 498 -10.69 -31.43 12.42
C GLY A 498 -9.47 -31.02 13.26
N THR A 499 -8.34 -31.70 13.06
CA THR A 499 -7.09 -31.44 13.81
C THR A 499 -6.15 -30.51 13.04
N LEU A 500 -5.98 -29.28 13.53
CA LEU A 500 -4.97 -28.36 13.02
C LEU A 500 -3.60 -28.69 13.65
N THR A 501 -2.58 -28.93 12.82
CA THR A 501 -1.19 -29.08 13.27
C THR A 501 -0.36 -27.89 12.81
N LEU A 502 0.23 -27.15 13.76
CA LEU A 502 1.06 -25.98 13.44
C LEU A 502 2.46 -26.42 12.98
N PRO A 503 3.09 -25.71 12.00
CA PRO A 503 4.40 -26.10 11.49
C PRO A 503 5.51 -25.93 12.53
N ALA A 504 6.53 -26.79 12.44
CA ALA A 504 7.51 -26.99 13.51
C ALA A 504 8.24 -25.72 13.97
N ASN A 505 8.49 -24.78 13.06
CA ASN A 505 9.25 -23.55 13.30
C ASN A 505 8.38 -22.29 13.50
N LEU A 506 7.06 -22.44 13.62
CA LEU A 506 6.15 -21.32 13.85
C LEU A 506 6.44 -20.66 15.21
N GLN A 507 6.51 -19.34 15.24
CA GLN A 507 6.82 -18.53 16.43
C GLN A 507 5.62 -17.67 16.85
N THR A 508 4.85 -17.17 15.90
CA THR A 508 3.73 -16.25 16.13
C THR A 508 2.47 -16.69 15.37
N VAL A 509 1.36 -16.80 16.10
CA VAL A 509 0.00 -16.80 15.56
C VAL A 509 -0.63 -15.45 15.88
N GLY A 510 -1.11 -14.74 14.86
CA GLY A 510 -1.71 -13.41 14.98
C GLY A 510 -3.06 -13.37 15.71
N GLU A 511 -3.57 -12.15 15.90
CA GLU A 511 -4.90 -11.92 16.50
C GLU A 511 -6.01 -12.43 15.56
N TYR A 512 -7.04 -13.09 16.11
CA TYR A 512 -8.13 -13.80 15.38
C TYR A 512 -7.69 -14.79 14.27
N ALA A 513 -6.41 -15.18 14.19
CA ALA A 513 -5.83 -15.84 13.02
C ALA A 513 -6.49 -17.18 12.59
N PHE A 514 -7.21 -17.86 13.49
CA PHE A 514 -8.02 -19.05 13.23
C PHE A 514 -9.42 -18.95 13.90
N ALA A 515 -9.91 -17.75 14.21
CA ALA A 515 -11.18 -17.58 14.92
C ALA A 515 -12.40 -17.94 14.06
N GLY A 516 -13.48 -18.42 14.68
CA GLY A 516 -14.75 -18.67 13.98
C GLY A 516 -14.75 -19.91 13.07
N ASN A 517 -13.89 -20.89 13.34
CA ASN A 517 -13.77 -22.14 12.57
C ASN A 517 -14.39 -23.35 13.32
N ASN A 518 -14.29 -24.54 12.74
CA ASN A 518 -14.76 -25.81 13.30
C ASN A 518 -13.62 -26.71 13.84
N ILE A 519 -12.44 -26.14 14.13
CA ILE A 519 -11.26 -26.92 14.53
C ILE A 519 -11.56 -27.64 15.85
N SER A 520 -11.45 -28.96 15.86
CA SER A 520 -11.79 -29.81 17.01
C SER A 520 -10.61 -30.17 17.91
N ASN A 521 -9.39 -30.01 17.41
CA ASN A 521 -8.14 -30.18 18.15
C ASN A 521 -7.02 -29.33 17.51
N VAL A 522 -6.08 -28.82 18.32
CA VAL A 522 -4.92 -28.07 17.84
C VAL A 522 -3.63 -28.60 18.44
N VAL A 523 -2.65 -28.90 17.59
CA VAL A 523 -1.31 -29.35 17.96
C VAL A 523 -0.36 -28.17 17.81
N LEU A 524 0.01 -27.57 18.95
CA LEU A 524 0.97 -26.49 19.06
C LEU A 524 2.41 -27.02 18.92
N ASN A 525 3.30 -26.27 18.27
CA ASN A 525 4.70 -26.65 18.06
C ASN A 525 5.62 -26.13 19.18
N ASN A 526 6.71 -26.86 19.47
CA ASN A 526 7.66 -26.55 20.54
C ASN A 526 8.53 -25.29 20.32
N GLY A 527 8.29 -24.53 19.25
CA GLY A 527 8.94 -23.24 18.95
C GLY A 527 8.02 -22.04 19.09
N LEU A 528 6.73 -22.27 19.39
CA LEU A 528 5.70 -21.23 19.46
C LEU A 528 5.94 -20.32 20.67
N GLN A 529 5.96 -19.00 20.44
CA GLN A 529 6.24 -17.98 21.46
C GLN A 529 5.00 -17.14 21.77
N THR A 530 4.22 -16.79 20.75
CA THR A 530 3.09 -15.85 20.86
C THR A 530 1.84 -16.43 20.22
N ILE A 531 0.74 -16.41 20.97
CA ILE A 531 -0.62 -16.67 20.49
C ILE A 531 -1.42 -15.37 20.68
N GLY A 532 -1.88 -14.76 19.59
CA GLY A 532 -2.58 -13.47 19.62
C GLY A 532 -3.96 -13.49 20.29
N ASN A 533 -4.54 -12.30 20.48
CA ASN A 533 -5.89 -12.14 21.01
C ASN A 533 -6.90 -12.90 20.12
N GLY A 534 -7.88 -13.56 20.71
CA GLY A 534 -8.91 -14.31 19.99
C GLY A 534 -8.43 -15.40 19.01
N ALA A 535 -7.13 -15.73 18.95
CA ALA A 535 -6.50 -16.45 17.84
C ALA A 535 -7.17 -17.79 17.44
N PHE A 536 -7.63 -18.57 18.41
CA PHE A 536 -8.38 -19.82 18.25
C PHE A 536 -9.78 -19.74 18.87
N SER A 537 -10.30 -18.53 19.08
CA SER A 537 -11.61 -18.31 19.70
C SER A 537 -12.74 -18.81 18.81
N THR A 538 -13.88 -19.16 19.42
CA THR A 538 -15.07 -19.65 18.71
C THR A 538 -14.74 -20.80 17.75
N ASN A 539 -14.26 -21.90 18.35
CA ASN A 539 -13.91 -23.14 17.66
C ASN A 539 -14.53 -24.33 18.40
N LYS A 540 -14.21 -25.55 17.99
CA LYS A 540 -14.71 -26.79 18.58
C LYS A 540 -13.64 -27.55 19.36
N LEU A 541 -12.58 -26.86 19.83
CA LEU A 541 -11.43 -27.49 20.48
C LEU A 541 -11.89 -28.24 21.75
N THR A 542 -11.57 -29.53 21.82
CA THR A 542 -11.98 -30.44 22.92
C THR A 542 -10.78 -30.97 23.70
N GLY A 543 -11.05 -31.53 24.89
CA GLY A 543 -10.02 -32.22 25.69
C GLY A 543 -9.08 -31.26 26.42
N THR A 544 -7.85 -31.73 26.70
CA THR A 544 -6.83 -30.95 27.41
C THR A 544 -5.84 -30.32 26.43
N LEU A 545 -5.84 -28.98 26.33
CA LEU A 545 -4.85 -28.25 25.57
C LEU A 545 -3.48 -28.35 26.25
N THR A 546 -2.47 -28.83 25.54
CA THR A 546 -1.07 -28.79 26.02
C THR A 546 -0.37 -27.57 25.45
N VAL A 547 0.00 -26.62 26.31
CA VAL A 547 0.73 -25.38 25.96
C VAL A 547 2.24 -25.65 26.09
N PRO A 548 3.03 -25.56 24.99
CA PRO A 548 4.47 -25.79 25.04
C PRO A 548 5.23 -24.79 25.92
N ASP A 549 6.33 -25.26 26.51
CA ASP A 549 7.16 -24.47 27.44
C ASP A 549 7.85 -23.25 26.80
N SER A 550 7.78 -23.12 25.48
CA SER A 550 8.28 -21.98 24.68
C SER A 550 7.33 -20.78 24.65
N VAL A 551 6.04 -20.98 24.98
CA VAL A 551 5.00 -19.95 24.86
C VAL A 551 5.19 -18.90 25.95
N GLN A 552 5.44 -17.65 25.53
CA GLN A 552 5.64 -16.50 26.41
C GLN A 552 4.33 -15.76 26.68
N SER A 553 3.43 -15.73 25.70
CA SER A 553 2.12 -15.06 25.81
C SER A 553 0.99 -15.78 25.07
N ILE A 554 -0.17 -15.79 25.72
CA ILE A 554 -1.48 -16.13 25.16
C ILE A 554 -2.35 -14.88 25.30
N GLY A 555 -2.90 -14.37 24.21
CA GLY A 555 -3.65 -13.11 24.17
C GLY A 555 -5.03 -13.15 24.83
N ASP A 556 -5.67 -11.99 24.88
CA ASP A 556 -7.03 -11.84 25.43
C ASP A 556 -8.02 -12.67 24.61
N SER A 557 -8.90 -13.42 25.28
CA SER A 557 -9.91 -14.30 24.65
C SER A 557 -9.38 -15.38 23.68
N ALA A 558 -8.06 -15.66 23.64
CA ALA A 558 -7.38 -16.45 22.60
C ALA A 558 -7.97 -17.84 22.27
N PHE A 559 -8.45 -18.58 23.27
CA PHE A 559 -9.09 -19.90 23.17
C PHE A 559 -10.55 -19.87 23.69
N SER A 560 -11.14 -18.68 23.82
CA SER A 560 -12.49 -18.52 24.36
C SER A 560 -13.56 -19.18 23.48
N ASN A 561 -14.72 -19.51 24.04
CA ASN A 561 -15.87 -20.08 23.34
C ASN A 561 -15.49 -21.36 22.57
N ASN A 562 -14.96 -22.33 23.32
CA ASN A 562 -14.52 -23.63 22.83
C ASN A 562 -15.06 -24.73 23.75
N GLN A 563 -14.60 -25.98 23.60
CA GLN A 563 -15.08 -27.14 24.35
C GLN A 563 -13.97 -27.81 25.19
N LEU A 564 -12.91 -27.07 25.52
CA LEU A 564 -11.76 -27.60 26.26
C LEU A 564 -12.19 -28.04 27.66
N THR A 565 -11.79 -29.25 28.05
CA THR A 565 -11.99 -29.79 29.41
C THR A 565 -10.76 -29.61 30.29
N GLY A 566 -9.61 -29.23 29.72
CA GLY A 566 -8.44 -28.87 30.51
C GLY A 566 -7.36 -28.06 29.80
N ILE A 567 -6.38 -27.63 30.59
CA ILE A 567 -5.13 -26.98 30.15
C ILE A 567 -3.95 -27.63 30.89
N SER A 568 -2.84 -27.86 30.20
CA SER A 568 -1.58 -28.32 30.79
C SER A 568 -0.36 -27.58 30.23
N SER A 569 0.68 -27.40 31.05
CA SER A 569 1.99 -26.88 30.62
C SER A 569 3.06 -27.16 31.68
N ASN A 570 4.33 -27.32 31.28
CA ASN A 570 5.45 -27.33 32.22
C ASN A 570 6.15 -25.95 32.30
N ALA A 571 5.70 -24.96 31.54
CA ALA A 571 6.17 -23.57 31.64
C ALA A 571 6.05 -23.05 33.08
N SER A 572 7.09 -22.39 33.58
CA SER A 572 7.08 -21.70 34.87
C SER A 572 6.65 -20.23 34.76
N ASN A 573 6.71 -19.64 33.56
CA ASN A 573 6.45 -18.21 33.33
C ASN A 573 5.89 -17.93 31.92
N PHE A 574 4.56 -17.93 31.79
CA PHE A 574 3.87 -17.42 30.60
C PHE A 574 2.78 -16.44 30.99
N GLN A 575 2.50 -15.47 30.13
CA GLN A 575 1.41 -14.51 30.32
C GLN A 575 0.14 -15.02 29.65
N VAL A 576 -0.99 -14.79 30.31
CA VAL A 576 -2.32 -15.18 29.82
C VAL A 576 -3.19 -13.94 29.81
N GLY A 577 -3.86 -13.68 28.69
CA GLY A 577 -4.76 -12.56 28.53
C GLY A 577 -6.06 -12.71 29.33
N THR A 578 -6.79 -11.61 29.44
CA THR A 578 -8.13 -11.58 30.04
C THR A 578 -9.06 -12.50 29.26
N ASN A 579 -9.84 -13.33 29.97
CA ASN A 579 -10.82 -14.24 29.38
C ASN A 579 -10.26 -15.23 28.34
N ALA A 580 -8.93 -15.45 28.29
CA ALA A 580 -8.25 -16.27 27.28
C ALA A 580 -8.87 -17.65 27.02
N PHE A 581 -9.47 -18.28 28.03
CA PHE A 581 -10.15 -19.58 27.98
C PHE A 581 -11.61 -19.51 28.43
N ALA A 582 -12.22 -18.32 28.48
CA ALA A 582 -13.61 -18.14 28.89
C ALA A 582 -14.59 -18.93 28.01
N ASN A 583 -15.74 -19.32 28.57
CA ASN A 583 -16.77 -20.12 27.90
C ASN A 583 -16.25 -21.47 27.34
N ASN A 584 -15.35 -22.13 28.07
CA ASN A 584 -14.94 -23.53 27.85
C ASN A 584 -15.62 -24.45 28.88
N ARG A 585 -15.15 -25.70 29.04
CA ARG A 585 -15.69 -26.71 29.96
C ARG A 585 -14.62 -27.19 30.96
N ILE A 586 -13.71 -26.31 31.38
CA ILE A 586 -12.46 -26.69 32.05
C ILE A 586 -12.70 -27.20 33.48
N THR A 587 -12.34 -28.45 33.74
CA THR A 587 -12.26 -29.06 35.09
C THR A 587 -10.84 -29.48 35.47
N THR A 588 -9.93 -29.53 34.49
CA THR A 588 -8.52 -29.96 34.66
C THR A 588 -7.55 -28.82 34.38
N VAL A 589 -6.69 -28.46 35.35
CA VAL A 589 -5.65 -27.43 35.16
C VAL A 589 -4.32 -27.91 35.74
N LEU A 590 -3.39 -28.27 34.86
CA LEU A 590 -2.11 -28.89 35.20
C LEU A 590 -0.94 -27.97 34.85
N LEU A 591 -0.67 -27.03 35.76
CA LEU A 591 0.39 -26.02 35.71
C LEU A 591 1.32 -26.16 36.93
N PRO A 592 2.03 -27.31 37.10
CA PRO A 592 2.78 -27.62 38.33
C PRO A 592 3.93 -26.65 38.63
N ASN A 593 4.45 -25.95 37.61
CA ASN A 593 5.67 -25.16 37.71
C ASN A 593 5.45 -23.63 37.80
N VAL A 594 4.20 -23.14 37.69
CA VAL A 594 3.91 -21.69 37.75
C VAL A 594 3.83 -21.17 39.18
N SER A 595 4.17 -19.91 39.41
CA SER A 595 3.84 -19.21 40.66
C SER A 595 2.51 -18.46 40.55
N LEU A 596 1.65 -18.59 41.56
CA LEU A 596 0.35 -17.88 41.66
C LEU A 596 0.47 -16.35 41.63
N ASP A 597 1.62 -15.81 42.03
CA ASP A 597 1.91 -14.37 41.94
C ASP A 597 2.12 -13.91 40.49
N ASN A 598 2.63 -14.80 39.62
CA ASN A 598 3.12 -14.48 38.28
C ASN A 598 2.17 -14.91 37.14
N VAL A 599 1.14 -15.71 37.44
CA VAL A 599 0.15 -16.19 36.45
C VAL A 599 -1.15 -15.39 36.53
N ASN A 600 -1.67 -14.99 35.36
CA ASN A 600 -2.96 -14.33 35.25
C ASN A 600 -4.10 -15.35 35.11
N LEU A 601 -4.67 -15.77 36.24
CA LEU A 601 -5.76 -16.76 36.24
C LEU A 601 -7.10 -16.17 35.78
N ASN A 602 -7.23 -14.84 35.63
CA ASN A 602 -8.40 -14.19 35.00
C ASN A 602 -8.58 -14.63 33.53
N GLY A 603 -7.59 -15.30 32.94
CA GLY A 603 -7.75 -15.95 31.65
C GLY A 603 -8.73 -17.13 31.66
N ILE A 604 -8.98 -17.78 32.79
CA ILE A 604 -9.69 -19.08 32.84
C ILE A 604 -11.10 -18.96 33.47
N VAL A 605 -11.65 -17.74 33.60
CA VAL A 605 -12.99 -17.49 34.16
C VAL A 605 -14.13 -18.03 33.27
N ASP A 606 -15.39 -17.84 33.68
CA ASP A 606 -16.61 -18.07 32.88
C ASP A 606 -16.72 -19.45 32.21
N GLN A 607 -16.36 -20.52 32.93
CA GLN A 607 -16.49 -21.89 32.43
C GLN A 607 -17.94 -22.38 32.48
N LEU A 608 -18.33 -23.12 31.44
CA LEU A 608 -19.63 -23.77 31.25
C LEU A 608 -19.58 -25.26 31.62
N ALA A 609 -18.77 -25.63 32.62
CA ALA A 609 -18.58 -27.01 33.00
C ALA A 609 -19.82 -27.57 33.72
N ALA A 610 -20.30 -28.71 33.25
CA ALA A 610 -21.27 -29.55 33.96
C ALA A 610 -20.66 -30.93 34.18
N ILE A 611 -20.84 -31.48 35.38
CA ILE A 611 -20.29 -32.74 35.85
C ILE A 611 -21.42 -33.77 35.87
N PHE A 612 -21.25 -34.88 35.15
CA PHE A 612 -22.18 -36.01 35.13
C PHE A 612 -21.61 -37.16 35.95
N THR A 613 -22.33 -37.60 36.98
CA THR A 613 -21.80 -38.54 37.98
C THR A 613 -22.90 -39.20 38.82
N ASP A 614 -22.52 -40.03 39.80
CA ASP A 614 -23.43 -40.61 40.81
C ASP A 614 -23.23 -39.99 42.21
N SER A 615 -24.09 -40.35 43.16
CA SER A 615 -24.04 -39.83 44.54
C SER A 615 -22.99 -40.50 45.44
N ALA A 616 -22.21 -41.46 44.94
CA ALA A 616 -21.07 -42.08 45.64
C ALA A 616 -19.72 -41.44 45.25
N HIS A 617 -19.63 -40.83 44.06
CA HIS A 617 -18.54 -39.97 43.62
C HIS A 617 -18.77 -38.54 44.15
N ASN A 618 -18.64 -38.38 45.47
CA ASN A 618 -19.00 -37.17 46.19
C ASN A 618 -17.79 -36.37 46.73
N LYS A 619 -16.60 -36.52 46.15
CA LYS A 619 -15.41 -35.73 46.53
C LYS A 619 -15.11 -34.64 45.51
N ILE A 620 -14.46 -33.57 45.96
CA ILE A 620 -13.95 -32.52 45.07
C ILE A 620 -12.93 -33.07 44.04
N SER A 621 -12.17 -34.12 44.39
CA SER A 621 -11.27 -34.87 43.51
C SER A 621 -11.96 -35.69 42.43
N ASP A 622 -13.26 -35.94 42.56
CA ASP A 622 -14.04 -36.65 41.55
C ASP A 622 -14.57 -35.66 40.49
N TYR A 623 -14.50 -34.35 40.77
CA TYR A 623 -15.03 -33.25 39.94
C TYR A 623 -13.93 -32.40 39.29
N PHE A 624 -12.75 -32.31 39.92
CA PHE A 624 -11.62 -31.49 39.49
C PHE A 624 -10.31 -32.28 39.49
N ASN A 625 -9.37 -31.81 38.66
CA ASN A 625 -7.98 -32.25 38.67
C ASN A 625 -7.07 -31.02 38.53
N ILE A 626 -6.68 -30.42 39.66
CA ILE A 626 -5.96 -29.15 39.67
C ILE A 626 -4.57 -29.32 40.29
N ASN A 627 -3.57 -28.78 39.62
CA ASN A 627 -2.24 -28.55 40.18
C ASN A 627 -1.70 -27.24 39.60
N ILE A 628 -1.81 -26.15 40.36
CA ILE A 628 -1.32 -24.82 39.95
C ILE A 628 -0.27 -24.40 40.99
N GLY A 629 1.01 -24.56 40.65
CA GLY A 629 2.12 -24.28 41.57
C GLY A 629 2.09 -25.11 42.87
N GLY A 630 1.46 -26.29 42.85
CA GLY A 630 1.25 -27.13 44.03
C GLY A 630 -0.06 -26.90 44.79
N VAL A 631 -0.90 -25.93 44.38
CA VAL A 631 -2.29 -25.80 44.90
C VAL A 631 -3.21 -26.76 44.15
N THR A 632 -4.07 -27.45 44.90
CA THR A 632 -4.91 -28.58 44.47
C THR A 632 -6.41 -28.27 44.55
N GLU A 633 -7.25 -29.17 44.06
CA GLU A 633 -8.70 -29.07 44.21
C GLU A 633 -9.18 -29.11 45.68
N ASN A 634 -8.42 -29.69 46.59
CA ASN A 634 -8.74 -29.73 48.03
C ASN A 634 -8.57 -28.37 48.71
N ASP A 635 -7.83 -27.46 48.08
CA ASP A 635 -7.61 -26.10 48.56
C ASP A 635 -8.74 -25.13 48.11
N LEU A 636 -9.68 -25.58 47.26
CA LEU A 636 -10.76 -24.73 46.73
C LEU A 636 -11.72 -24.27 47.84
N ALA A 637 -12.03 -22.97 47.84
CA ALA A 637 -13.10 -22.42 48.65
C ALA A 637 -14.44 -22.68 47.94
N ILE A 638 -15.32 -23.48 48.55
CA ILE A 638 -16.65 -23.84 48.01
C ILE A 638 -17.74 -23.02 48.72
N SER A 639 -18.69 -22.48 47.95
CA SER A 639 -19.84 -21.70 48.44
C SER A 639 -21.12 -21.98 47.64
N ASP A 640 -22.23 -21.36 48.06
CA ASP A 640 -23.49 -21.28 47.30
C ASP A 640 -24.09 -22.63 46.87
N LEU A 641 -23.88 -23.67 47.68
CA LEU A 641 -24.41 -25.01 47.42
C LEU A 641 -25.95 -25.00 47.42
N SER A 642 -26.54 -25.53 46.35
CA SER A 642 -28.00 -25.65 46.22
C SER A 642 -28.54 -27.01 46.67
N ASN A 643 -29.87 -27.17 46.65
CA ASN A 643 -30.59 -28.41 46.96
C ASN A 643 -30.28 -29.07 48.31
N GLY A 644 -29.73 -28.31 49.26
CA GLY A 644 -29.42 -28.76 50.62
C GLY A 644 -28.12 -29.56 50.76
N VAL A 645 -27.30 -29.62 49.71
CA VAL A 645 -25.95 -30.20 49.76
C VAL A 645 -25.05 -29.35 50.67
N THR A 646 -24.18 -30.00 51.44
CA THR A 646 -23.15 -29.32 52.25
C THR A 646 -21.76 -29.85 51.92
N TYR A 647 -20.70 -29.15 52.31
CA TYR A 647 -19.32 -29.49 51.97
C TYR A 647 -18.40 -29.39 53.19
N SER A 648 -17.56 -30.42 53.40
CA SER A 648 -16.57 -30.48 54.48
C SER A 648 -15.45 -31.47 54.15
N ASP A 649 -14.21 -31.15 54.51
CA ASP A 649 -13.03 -32.04 54.41
C ASP A 649 -12.86 -32.73 53.03
N GLY A 650 -13.14 -31.99 51.95
CA GLY A 650 -13.03 -32.47 50.56
C GLY A 650 -14.24 -33.25 50.03
N VAL A 651 -15.30 -33.39 50.84
CA VAL A 651 -16.46 -34.26 50.57
C VAL A 651 -17.77 -33.45 50.59
N PHE A 652 -18.65 -33.73 49.63
CA PHE A 652 -20.02 -33.23 49.56
C PHE A 652 -20.99 -34.20 50.28
N ASP A 653 -21.71 -33.70 51.29
CA ASP A 653 -22.83 -34.42 51.90
C ASP A 653 -24.10 -34.16 51.08
N ILE A 654 -24.49 -35.15 50.28
CA ILE A 654 -25.56 -35.06 49.28
C ILE A 654 -26.84 -35.71 49.85
N PRO A 655 -27.94 -34.96 50.03
CA PRO A 655 -29.20 -35.53 50.50
C PRO A 655 -29.77 -36.62 49.59
N SER A 656 -30.36 -37.65 50.20
CA SER A 656 -31.06 -38.73 49.48
C SER A 656 -32.23 -38.17 48.67
N GLY A 657 -32.20 -38.35 47.34
CA GLY A 657 -33.22 -37.82 46.43
C GLY A 657 -32.85 -36.48 45.78
N THR A 658 -31.59 -36.06 45.85
CA THR A 658 -31.04 -34.96 45.05
C THR A 658 -30.67 -35.46 43.65
N ASP A 659 -31.35 -34.95 42.61
CA ASP A 659 -31.09 -35.30 41.21
C ASP A 659 -29.98 -34.45 40.57
N SER A 660 -29.73 -33.26 41.12
CA SER A 660 -28.63 -32.37 40.75
C SER A 660 -28.34 -31.37 41.86
N PHE A 661 -27.18 -30.73 41.84
CA PHE A 661 -26.90 -29.54 42.64
C PHE A 661 -25.93 -28.61 41.90
N THR A 662 -25.80 -27.40 42.41
CA THR A 662 -24.88 -26.37 41.92
C THR A 662 -23.97 -25.96 43.06
N PHE A 663 -22.73 -25.59 42.77
CA PHE A 663 -21.84 -24.98 43.77
C PHE A 663 -20.96 -23.92 43.11
N THR A 664 -20.70 -22.84 43.83
CA THR A 664 -19.66 -21.87 43.49
C THR A 664 -18.33 -22.35 44.09
N TRP A 665 -17.23 -22.13 43.38
CA TRP A 665 -15.89 -22.45 43.83
C TRP A 665 -14.91 -21.32 43.46
N ALA A 666 -13.84 -21.16 44.23
CA ALA A 666 -12.77 -20.21 43.95
C ALA A 666 -11.41 -20.69 44.48
N LEU A 667 -10.31 -20.34 43.79
CA LEU A 667 -8.97 -20.54 44.32
C LEU A 667 -8.67 -19.61 45.51
N PRO A 668 -7.91 -20.08 46.53
CA PRO A 668 -7.48 -19.26 47.65
C PRO A 668 -6.83 -17.93 47.29
N GLY A 669 -7.06 -16.93 48.14
CA GLY A 669 -6.29 -15.68 48.20
C GLY A 669 -6.35 -14.76 46.97
N THR A 670 -7.08 -15.11 45.91
CA THR A 670 -6.94 -14.44 44.61
C THR A 670 -8.23 -13.97 43.96
N ASN A 671 -9.35 -14.70 44.06
CA ASN A 671 -10.58 -14.49 43.27
C ASN A 671 -10.33 -14.42 41.73
N LYS A 672 -9.18 -14.89 41.25
CA LYS A 672 -8.77 -14.78 39.83
C LYS A 672 -9.32 -15.91 38.95
N TYR A 673 -9.54 -17.09 39.54
CA TYR A 673 -10.19 -18.25 38.88
C TYR A 673 -11.19 -18.84 39.86
N SER A 674 -12.44 -18.84 39.40
CA SER A 674 -13.65 -19.16 40.15
C SER A 674 -14.79 -19.38 39.16
N GLY A 675 -15.81 -20.14 39.55
CA GLY A 675 -17.01 -20.36 38.74
C GLY A 675 -18.13 -20.99 39.55
N THR A 676 -19.29 -21.19 38.92
CA THR A 676 -20.41 -21.94 39.47
C THR A 676 -20.67 -23.12 38.56
N TYR A 677 -20.48 -24.35 39.06
CA TYR A 677 -20.58 -25.58 38.27
C TYR A 677 -21.85 -26.34 38.63
N ASP A 678 -22.45 -26.95 37.60
CA ASP A 678 -23.61 -27.83 37.72
C ASP A 678 -23.13 -29.29 37.90
N VAL A 679 -23.62 -29.99 38.92
CA VAL A 679 -23.44 -31.44 39.11
C VAL A 679 -24.78 -32.11 38.87
N VAL A 680 -24.85 -32.96 37.84
CA VAL A 680 -26.03 -33.77 37.51
C VAL A 680 -25.77 -35.19 37.99
N LEU A 681 -26.63 -35.67 38.89
CA LEU A 681 -26.44 -36.91 39.60
C LEU A 681 -27.23 -38.07 38.96
N ASN A 682 -26.83 -39.28 39.35
CA ASN A 682 -27.44 -40.55 38.93
C ASN A 682 -27.20 -40.90 37.44
N ASP A 683 -26.09 -40.45 36.86
CA ASP A 683 -25.64 -40.74 35.47
C ASP A 683 -26.78 -40.66 34.43
N PRO A 684 -27.24 -39.44 34.06
CA PRO A 684 -28.43 -39.27 33.24
C PRO A 684 -28.27 -39.91 31.85
N VAL A 685 -29.38 -40.50 31.37
CA VAL A 685 -29.51 -41.14 30.03
C VAL A 685 -29.05 -40.23 28.87
N ILE A 686 -29.06 -38.90 29.06
CA ILE A 686 -28.57 -37.91 28.09
C ILE A 686 -27.70 -36.86 28.79
N GLU A 687 -26.41 -36.84 28.45
CA GLU A 687 -25.42 -35.87 28.89
C GLU A 687 -25.32 -34.74 27.85
N ALA A 688 -25.71 -33.53 28.23
CA ALA A 688 -25.64 -32.35 27.35
C ALA A 688 -25.30 -31.11 28.17
N ILE A 689 -24.47 -30.22 27.62
CA ILE A 689 -23.89 -29.06 28.31
C ILE A 689 -24.30 -27.77 27.58
N ASN A 690 -24.40 -26.66 28.31
CA ASN A 690 -24.65 -25.33 27.74
C ASN A 690 -23.49 -24.87 26.81
N SER A 691 -23.74 -23.90 25.93
CA SER A 691 -22.69 -23.32 25.06
C SER A 691 -22.92 -21.84 24.75
N LYS A 692 -21.88 -21.19 24.25
CA LYS A 692 -21.96 -19.87 23.61
C LYS A 692 -21.48 -19.96 22.16
N VAL A 693 -22.12 -19.21 21.28
CA VAL A 693 -21.93 -19.24 19.83
C VAL A 693 -21.80 -17.81 19.31
N ALA A 694 -20.70 -17.47 18.65
CA ALA A 694 -20.55 -16.13 18.08
C ALA A 694 -21.53 -15.94 16.92
N ALA A 695 -22.17 -14.78 16.84
CA ALA A 695 -23.19 -14.55 15.85
C ALA A 695 -22.61 -14.61 14.42
N GLY A 696 -23.32 -15.32 13.53
CA GLY A 696 -22.87 -15.64 12.17
C GLY A 696 -22.04 -16.93 12.02
N THR A 697 -21.74 -17.68 13.09
CA THR A 697 -21.08 -19.00 12.98
C THR A 697 -22.04 -20.16 12.73
N ASN A 698 -21.49 -21.31 12.34
CA ASN A 698 -22.21 -22.58 12.23
C ASN A 698 -22.35 -23.25 13.60
N TRP A 699 -23.58 -23.39 14.10
CA TRP A 699 -23.91 -24.28 15.23
C TRP A 699 -24.61 -25.55 14.75
N GLN A 700 -24.25 -26.69 15.33
CA GLN A 700 -24.88 -27.98 15.10
C GLN A 700 -25.44 -28.55 16.41
N PRO A 701 -26.59 -29.24 16.40
CA PRO A 701 -27.13 -29.93 17.58
C PRO A 701 -26.17 -30.89 18.28
N SER A 702 -25.12 -31.36 17.62
CA SER A 702 -24.04 -32.16 18.22
C SER A 702 -23.12 -31.36 19.16
N ASP A 703 -22.97 -30.05 18.98
CA ASP A 703 -21.93 -29.24 19.66
C ASP A 703 -22.16 -29.08 21.18
N ASN A 704 -23.40 -29.34 21.62
CA ASN A 704 -23.84 -29.31 23.01
C ASN A 704 -24.09 -30.72 23.60
N PHE A 705 -24.05 -31.77 22.78
CA PHE A 705 -24.27 -33.16 23.20
C PHE A 705 -22.93 -33.81 23.57
N ILE A 706 -22.89 -34.53 24.69
CA ILE A 706 -21.69 -35.22 25.17
C ILE A 706 -21.82 -36.72 24.95
N SER A 707 -22.83 -37.35 25.54
CA SER A 707 -23.17 -38.75 25.31
C SER A 707 -24.63 -39.04 25.65
N ALA A 708 -25.07 -40.24 25.30
CA ALA A 708 -26.29 -40.82 25.83
C ALA A 708 -26.07 -42.33 26.02
N LYS A 709 -26.73 -42.93 27.01
CA LYS A 709 -26.50 -44.30 27.47
C LYS A 709 -27.82 -45.02 27.71
N THR A 710 -27.90 -46.31 27.39
CA THR A 710 -29.02 -47.16 27.81
C THR A 710 -28.97 -47.42 29.32
N PRO A 711 -30.07 -47.88 29.95
CA PRO A 711 -30.04 -48.32 31.35
C PRO A 711 -29.07 -49.48 31.65
N ASP A 712 -28.62 -50.20 30.61
CA ASP A 712 -27.60 -51.26 30.69
C ASP A 712 -26.16 -50.74 30.47
N GLY A 713 -26.00 -49.45 30.14
CA GLY A 713 -24.72 -48.76 29.96
C GLY A 713 -24.22 -48.63 28.52
N ASP A 714 -24.94 -49.15 27.52
CA ASP A 714 -24.53 -49.08 26.11
C ASP A 714 -24.66 -47.65 25.55
N THR A 715 -23.65 -47.18 24.81
CA THR A 715 -23.68 -45.86 24.18
C THR A 715 -24.75 -45.76 23.08
N VAL A 716 -25.62 -44.76 23.18
CA VAL A 716 -26.63 -44.40 22.18
C VAL A 716 -26.02 -43.44 21.15
N PRO A 717 -25.99 -43.78 19.84
CA PRO A 717 -25.48 -42.88 18.80
C PRO A 717 -26.32 -41.60 18.67
N PHE A 718 -25.68 -40.48 18.32
CA PHE A 718 -26.37 -39.19 18.18
C PHE A 718 -27.54 -39.22 17.16
N ASP A 719 -27.42 -40.00 16.09
CA ASP A 719 -28.47 -40.21 15.08
C ASP A 719 -29.78 -40.81 15.65
N SER A 720 -29.73 -41.40 16.86
CA SER A 720 -30.90 -41.91 17.59
C SER A 720 -31.52 -40.89 18.54
N ILE A 721 -30.91 -39.71 18.70
CA ILE A 721 -31.37 -38.64 19.60
C ILE A 721 -32.27 -37.69 18.81
N THR A 722 -33.48 -37.46 19.32
CA THR A 722 -34.36 -36.41 18.78
C THR A 722 -34.17 -35.12 19.56
N TYR A 723 -34.34 -33.96 18.93
CA TYR A 723 -34.21 -32.67 19.59
C TYR A 723 -35.31 -31.68 19.17
N SER A 724 -35.54 -30.68 20.02
CA SER A 724 -36.44 -29.55 19.74
C SER A 724 -35.84 -28.24 20.25
N ILE A 725 -35.90 -27.19 19.43
CA ILE A 725 -35.26 -25.90 19.72
C ILE A 725 -36.33 -24.83 19.94
N VAL A 726 -36.12 -23.98 20.95
CA VAL A 726 -36.96 -22.82 21.28
C VAL A 726 -36.11 -21.56 21.18
N ASP A 727 -36.61 -20.53 20.48
CA ASP A 727 -35.93 -19.26 20.26
C ASP A 727 -36.05 -18.30 21.47
N PRO A 728 -35.32 -17.16 21.46
CA PRO A 728 -35.41 -16.14 22.52
C PRO A 728 -36.81 -15.53 22.72
N ASN A 729 -37.71 -15.66 21.74
CA ASN A 729 -39.10 -15.21 21.78
C ASN A 729 -40.08 -16.33 22.21
N ASN A 730 -39.56 -17.44 22.74
CA ASN A 730 -40.28 -18.65 23.13
C ASN A 730 -41.07 -19.35 22.00
N GLN A 731 -40.64 -19.18 20.74
CA GLN A 731 -41.20 -19.87 19.58
C GLN A 731 -40.41 -21.15 19.26
N ASN A 732 -41.10 -22.21 18.84
CA ASN A 732 -40.43 -23.43 18.38
C ASN A 732 -39.79 -23.18 16.99
N VAL A 733 -38.51 -23.53 16.84
CA VAL A 733 -37.74 -23.39 15.60
C VAL A 733 -37.03 -24.70 15.25
N THR A 734 -36.63 -24.85 13.97
CA THR A 734 -35.98 -26.07 13.46
C THR A 734 -34.45 -26.05 13.58
N THR A 735 -33.85 -24.87 13.71
CA THR A 735 -32.42 -24.64 13.92
C THR A 735 -32.21 -23.38 14.75
N ILE A 736 -30.99 -23.16 15.26
CA ILE A 736 -30.59 -21.88 15.84
C ILE A 736 -30.24 -20.92 14.70
N ASP A 737 -30.85 -19.73 14.73
CA ASP A 737 -30.52 -18.64 13.81
C ASP A 737 -29.39 -17.83 14.42
N THR A 738 -28.14 -18.17 14.08
CA THR A 738 -26.95 -17.55 14.67
C THR A 738 -26.77 -16.09 14.26
N LEU A 739 -27.57 -15.52 13.36
CA LEU A 739 -27.60 -14.07 13.08
C LEU A 739 -28.52 -13.30 14.05
N LYS A 740 -29.20 -13.98 14.97
CA LYS A 740 -30.04 -13.38 16.03
C LYS A 740 -29.44 -13.63 17.42
N PRO A 741 -28.72 -12.65 18.01
CA PRO A 741 -28.26 -12.75 19.38
C PRO A 741 -29.39 -12.97 20.40
N GLY A 742 -29.14 -13.82 21.39
CA GLY A 742 -30.09 -14.21 22.43
C GLY A 742 -29.92 -15.66 22.89
N THR A 743 -30.65 -16.03 23.95
CA THR A 743 -30.60 -17.39 24.53
C THR A 743 -31.62 -18.32 23.87
N TYR A 744 -31.14 -19.29 23.11
CA TYR A 744 -31.92 -20.42 22.63
C TYR A 744 -31.95 -21.54 23.67
N LYS A 745 -32.98 -22.38 23.64
CA LYS A 745 -33.06 -23.61 24.44
C LYS A 745 -33.14 -24.82 23.53
N VAL A 746 -32.31 -25.83 23.79
CA VAL A 746 -32.24 -27.07 23.02
C VAL A 746 -32.59 -28.22 23.96
N THR A 747 -33.67 -28.93 23.66
CA THR A 747 -34.09 -30.12 24.42
C THR A 747 -33.83 -31.38 23.61
N TYR A 748 -32.89 -32.21 24.06
CA TYR A 748 -32.59 -33.54 23.56
C TYR A 748 -33.53 -34.57 24.20
N LYS A 749 -33.89 -35.63 23.46
CA LYS A 749 -34.83 -36.67 23.89
C LYS A 749 -34.49 -38.05 23.31
N TYR A 750 -34.54 -39.06 24.17
CA TYR A 750 -34.37 -40.47 23.83
C TYR A 750 -35.32 -41.30 24.71
N GLY A 751 -36.21 -42.08 24.09
CA GLY A 751 -37.24 -42.83 24.83
C GLY A 751 -38.17 -41.92 25.63
N SER A 752 -38.19 -42.08 26.95
CA SER A 752 -38.90 -41.24 27.93
C SER A 752 -38.11 -40.00 28.36
N ASP A 753 -36.80 -40.01 28.13
CA ASP A 753 -35.83 -39.21 28.86
C ASP A 753 -35.45 -37.97 28.06
N SER A 754 -35.16 -36.87 28.75
CA SER A 754 -34.86 -35.59 28.10
C SER A 754 -33.92 -34.72 28.92
N SER A 755 -32.95 -34.10 28.24
CA SER A 755 -32.07 -33.07 28.80
C SER A 755 -32.27 -31.76 28.05
N THR A 756 -32.22 -30.62 28.75
CA THR A 756 -32.41 -29.28 28.14
C THR A 756 -31.27 -28.35 28.52
N VAL A 757 -30.61 -27.79 27.50
CA VAL A 757 -29.48 -26.87 27.63
C VAL A 757 -29.82 -25.50 27.04
N THR A 758 -29.01 -24.49 27.39
CA THR A 758 -29.01 -23.19 26.73
C THR A 758 -27.88 -23.06 25.70
N VAL A 759 -28.16 -22.33 24.63
CA VAL A 759 -27.17 -21.86 23.67
C VAL A 759 -27.30 -20.35 23.59
N GLU A 760 -26.28 -19.63 24.05
CA GLU A 760 -26.24 -18.17 23.97
C GLU A 760 -25.58 -17.73 22.66
N VAL A 761 -26.38 -17.22 21.72
CA VAL A 761 -25.86 -16.52 20.54
C VAL A 761 -25.47 -15.11 20.98
N TYR A 762 -24.18 -14.77 20.89
CA TYR A 762 -23.66 -13.47 21.34
C TYR A 762 -23.08 -12.69 20.16
N LYS A 763 -23.08 -11.34 20.22
CA LYS A 763 -22.49 -10.53 19.15
C LYS A 763 -20.98 -10.76 19.06
N ARG A 764 -20.46 -11.03 17.86
CA ARG A 764 -19.01 -11.08 17.63
C ARG A 764 -18.38 -9.70 17.76
N SER A 765 -17.14 -9.61 18.22
CA SER A 765 -16.35 -8.38 18.03
C SER A 765 -16.09 -8.15 16.55
N GLY A 766 -15.94 -6.89 16.14
CA GLY A 766 -15.42 -6.51 14.83
C GLY A 766 -14.74 -5.16 14.91
N THR A 767 -13.82 -4.87 13.98
CA THR A 767 -13.07 -3.62 13.96
C THR A 767 -13.40 -2.76 12.74
N TYR A 768 -13.13 -1.45 12.86
CA TYR A 768 -13.21 -0.50 11.75
C TYR A 768 -12.02 0.45 11.73
N SER A 769 -11.48 0.71 10.54
CA SER A 769 -10.37 1.65 10.32
C SER A 769 -10.70 2.64 9.20
N LEU A 770 -10.43 3.92 9.45
CA LEU A 770 -10.49 4.95 8.41
C LEU A 770 -9.20 4.93 7.59
N SER A 771 -9.33 4.86 6.27
CA SER A 771 -8.22 4.89 5.30
C SER A 771 -8.51 5.87 4.16
N GLY A 772 -7.48 6.23 3.42
CA GLY A 772 -7.54 7.17 2.30
C GLY A 772 -6.57 8.34 2.45
N THR A 773 -6.19 8.93 1.32
CA THR A 773 -5.32 10.11 1.28
C THR A 773 -5.92 11.13 0.32
N GLN A 774 -6.10 12.36 0.79
CA GLN A 774 -6.39 13.51 -0.04
C GLN A 774 -5.12 14.34 -0.21
N GLU A 775 -4.77 14.71 -1.43
CA GLU A 775 -3.72 15.68 -1.71
C GLU A 775 -4.29 16.99 -2.26
N THR A 776 -3.65 18.10 -1.91
CA THR A 776 -3.95 19.45 -2.40
C THR A 776 -2.68 20.31 -2.35
N THR A 777 -2.65 21.44 -3.03
CA THR A 777 -1.52 22.39 -2.99
C THR A 777 -1.91 23.59 -2.14
N TYR A 778 -1.00 24.08 -1.30
CA TYR A 778 -1.18 25.29 -0.50
C TYR A 778 -1.70 26.46 -1.38
N ASN A 779 -2.81 27.07 -0.99
CA ASN A 779 -3.42 28.20 -1.69
C ASN A 779 -3.66 29.43 -0.79
N GLY A 780 -3.32 29.32 0.50
CA GLY A 780 -3.59 30.36 1.50
C GLY A 780 -4.99 30.27 2.13
N GLN A 781 -5.74 29.20 1.98
CA GLN A 781 -7.05 29.00 2.62
C GLN A 781 -7.11 27.68 3.40
N ASP A 782 -8.05 27.56 4.34
CA ASP A 782 -8.30 26.33 5.08
C ASP A 782 -8.85 25.25 4.12
N GLN A 783 -8.25 24.05 4.13
CA GLN A 783 -8.62 22.98 3.20
C GLN A 783 -9.81 22.14 3.70
N SER A 784 -10.79 21.92 2.83
CA SER A 784 -11.93 21.04 3.08
C SER A 784 -11.61 19.57 2.78
N ILE A 785 -12.06 18.65 3.63
CA ILE A 785 -12.02 17.22 3.37
C ILE A 785 -13.04 16.87 2.26
N ASP A 786 -12.60 16.14 1.23
CA ASP A 786 -13.48 15.49 0.26
C ASP A 786 -13.69 14.03 0.68
N TYR A 787 -14.90 13.75 1.18
CA TYR A 787 -15.30 12.42 1.67
C TYR A 787 -15.11 11.29 0.65
N GLY A 788 -15.11 11.59 -0.66
CA GLY A 788 -14.89 10.59 -1.71
C GLY A 788 -13.47 10.03 -1.79
N ASN A 789 -12.50 10.66 -1.14
CA ASN A 789 -11.10 10.18 -1.06
C ASN A 789 -10.85 9.22 0.11
N PHE A 790 -11.88 8.91 0.92
CA PHE A 790 -11.76 8.15 2.15
C PHE A 790 -12.76 7.00 2.23
N VAL A 791 -12.36 5.92 2.90
CA VAL A 791 -13.21 4.76 3.15
C VAL A 791 -12.95 4.20 4.54
N VAL A 792 -14.02 3.84 5.25
CA VAL A 792 -13.93 3.07 6.48
C VAL A 792 -14.04 1.59 6.11
N ASN A 793 -12.96 0.85 6.33
CA ASN A 793 -12.93 -0.59 6.13
C ASN A 793 -13.45 -1.28 7.40
N LEU A 794 -14.34 -2.26 7.24
CA LEU A 794 -14.90 -3.05 8.34
C LEU A 794 -14.30 -4.46 8.32
N SER A 795 -14.08 -5.06 9.50
CA SER A 795 -13.44 -6.38 9.61
C SER A 795 -14.29 -7.55 9.08
N ASP A 796 -15.53 -7.29 8.65
CA ASP A 796 -16.36 -8.24 7.89
C ASP A 796 -16.14 -8.16 6.36
N GLY A 797 -15.12 -7.41 5.92
CA GLY A 797 -14.79 -7.21 4.50
C GLY A 797 -15.67 -6.15 3.81
N SER A 798 -16.73 -5.68 4.46
CA SER A 798 -17.57 -4.60 3.91
C SER A 798 -16.94 -3.22 4.15
N VAL A 799 -17.40 -2.23 3.39
CA VAL A 799 -16.89 -0.85 3.44
C VAL A 799 -18.01 0.13 3.72
N TYR A 800 -17.69 1.16 4.51
CA TYR A 800 -18.56 2.30 4.76
C TYR A 800 -17.94 3.57 4.16
N THR A 801 -18.63 4.15 3.17
CA THR A 801 -18.27 5.46 2.59
C THR A 801 -18.68 6.57 3.55
N PRO A 802 -17.75 7.42 4.04
CA PRO A 802 -18.08 8.52 4.94
C PRO A 802 -19.08 9.50 4.33
N GLN A 803 -20.01 10.00 5.14
CA GLN A 803 -21.00 10.99 4.76
C GLN A 803 -20.65 12.37 5.31
N ASN A 804 -21.40 13.39 4.88
CA ASN A 804 -21.12 14.77 5.31
C ASN A 804 -21.30 14.96 6.82
N GLY A 805 -20.21 15.23 7.53
CA GLY A 805 -20.13 15.30 9.00
C GLY A 805 -19.44 14.11 9.67
N ASP A 806 -19.06 13.07 8.93
CA ASP A 806 -18.42 11.87 9.47
C ASP A 806 -16.91 12.00 9.67
N LEU A 807 -16.26 12.92 8.93
CA LEU A 807 -14.83 13.15 8.96
C LEU A 807 -14.50 14.47 9.67
N ILE A 808 -13.38 14.49 10.40
CA ILE A 808 -12.86 15.66 11.12
C ILE A 808 -11.35 15.79 10.97
N LEU A 809 -10.87 17.02 10.76
CA LEU A 809 -9.47 17.38 10.94
C LEU A 809 -9.27 17.83 12.39
N ASN A 810 -8.29 17.26 13.08
CA ASN A 810 -8.01 17.60 14.48
C ASN A 810 -7.28 18.95 14.67
N THR A 811 -7.03 19.67 13.59
CA THR A 811 -6.24 20.92 13.50
C THR A 811 -6.61 21.70 12.23
N ASP A 812 -6.49 23.02 12.25
CA ASP A 812 -6.74 23.88 11.08
C ASP A 812 -5.74 23.60 9.94
N ALA A 813 -6.20 22.95 8.87
CA ALA A 813 -5.37 22.52 7.75
C ALA A 813 -5.22 23.63 6.68
N LYS A 814 -4.45 24.68 7.00
CA LYS A 814 -4.13 25.79 6.07
C LYS A 814 -2.74 25.70 5.42
N ASN A 815 -1.74 25.19 6.16
CA ASN A 815 -0.32 25.25 5.78
C ASN A 815 0.15 23.96 5.08
N ALA A 816 1.31 23.99 4.44
CA ALA A 816 1.90 22.79 3.86
C ALA A 816 2.34 21.78 4.95
N GLY A 817 1.98 20.51 4.79
CA GLY A 817 2.18 19.45 5.79
C GLY A 817 1.27 18.24 5.58
N SER A 818 1.38 17.23 6.44
CA SER A 818 0.40 16.13 6.53
C SER A 818 -0.46 16.30 7.79
N TYR A 819 -1.76 16.10 7.63
CA TYR A 819 -2.80 16.29 8.63
C TYR A 819 -3.61 14.99 8.79
N GLN A 820 -3.79 14.55 10.03
CA GLN A 820 -4.55 13.34 10.34
C GLN A 820 -6.06 13.61 10.27
N VAL A 821 -6.78 12.77 9.52
CA VAL A 821 -8.24 12.78 9.42
C VAL A 821 -8.80 11.71 10.37
N GLY A 822 -9.72 12.12 11.24
CA GLY A 822 -10.42 11.25 12.19
C GLY A 822 -11.88 11.03 11.82
N LEU A 823 -12.50 10.07 12.50
CA LEU A 823 -13.95 9.84 12.49
C LEU A 823 -14.64 10.65 13.59
N THR A 824 -15.82 11.19 13.30
CA THR A 824 -16.67 11.86 14.31
C THR A 824 -17.57 10.86 15.04
N GLN A 825 -18.19 11.29 16.14
CA GLN A 825 -19.25 10.50 16.78
C GLN A 825 -20.41 10.19 15.82
N GLN A 826 -20.71 11.06 14.85
CA GLN A 826 -21.75 10.79 13.85
C GLN A 826 -21.38 9.60 12.96
N ALA A 827 -20.10 9.47 12.56
CA ALA A 827 -19.61 8.31 11.82
C ALA A 827 -19.72 7.02 12.66
N ILE A 828 -19.32 7.08 13.93
CA ILE A 828 -19.39 5.96 14.88
C ILE A 828 -20.85 5.53 15.08
N ASP A 829 -21.78 6.48 15.20
CA ASP A 829 -23.21 6.22 15.29
C ASP A 829 -23.75 5.63 13.99
N ASN A 830 -23.30 6.11 12.81
CA ASN A 830 -23.69 5.57 11.51
C ASN A 830 -23.23 4.09 11.36
N ILE A 831 -21.97 3.79 11.69
CA ILE A 831 -21.40 2.44 11.68
C ILE A 831 -22.18 1.51 12.63
N ASN A 832 -22.50 1.98 13.84
CA ASN A 832 -23.31 1.21 14.80
C ASN A 832 -24.78 1.02 14.38
N ASN A 833 -25.28 1.73 13.37
CA ASN A 833 -26.61 1.55 12.78
C ASN A 833 -26.61 0.69 11.49
N LEU A 834 -25.46 0.18 11.03
CA LEU A 834 -25.40 -0.78 9.91
C LEU A 834 -26.13 -2.09 10.23
N SER A 835 -26.56 -2.83 9.20
CA SER A 835 -27.33 -4.07 9.39
C SER A 835 -26.51 -5.17 10.08
N GLN A 836 -25.20 -5.21 9.85
CA GLN A 836 -24.29 -6.15 10.51
C GLN A 836 -24.11 -5.83 11.99
N SER A 837 -24.31 -4.58 12.41
CA SER A 837 -24.28 -4.13 13.81
C SER A 837 -25.41 -4.75 14.66
N ALA A 838 -26.37 -5.47 14.05
CA ALA A 838 -27.28 -6.37 14.76
C ALA A 838 -26.56 -7.57 15.41
N TYR A 839 -25.48 -8.07 14.79
CA TYR A 839 -24.72 -9.26 15.22
C TYR A 839 -23.22 -9.00 15.46
N ILE A 840 -22.70 -7.84 15.08
CA ILE A 840 -21.33 -7.38 15.34
C ILE A 840 -21.33 -6.26 16.39
N ASN A 841 -20.29 -6.22 17.23
CA ASN A 841 -19.97 -5.11 18.13
C ASN A 841 -18.70 -4.41 17.64
N TRP A 842 -18.87 -3.25 17.00
CA TRP A 842 -17.80 -2.54 16.29
C TRP A 842 -16.89 -1.73 17.24
N GLN A 843 -15.57 -1.83 17.06
CA GLN A 843 -14.54 -1.05 17.77
C GLN A 843 -13.57 -0.41 16.77
N GLN A 844 -13.04 0.78 17.06
CA GLN A 844 -12.06 1.41 16.17
C GLN A 844 -10.70 0.70 16.27
N SER A 845 -10.06 0.43 15.13
CA SER A 845 -8.67 0.01 15.01
C SER A 845 -7.81 1.10 14.37
N ASP A 846 -6.50 0.83 14.23
CA ASP A 846 -5.53 1.79 13.66
C ASP A 846 -6.03 2.37 12.34
N SER A 847 -6.14 3.70 12.31
CA SER A 847 -6.68 4.47 11.20
C SER A 847 -5.58 5.33 10.58
N THR A 848 -5.55 5.42 9.25
CA THR A 848 -4.41 5.98 8.48
C THR A 848 -4.79 7.20 7.62
N GLY A 849 -6.06 7.61 7.66
CA GLY A 849 -6.63 8.70 6.87
C GLY A 849 -5.84 10.02 6.97
N GLN A 850 -5.38 10.54 5.83
CA GLN A 850 -4.55 11.75 5.77
C GLN A 850 -5.01 12.78 4.74
N LEU A 851 -4.77 14.05 5.06
CA LEU A 851 -4.79 15.18 4.14
C LEU A 851 -3.36 15.72 4.01
N ILE A 852 -2.80 15.69 2.81
CA ILE A 852 -1.47 16.22 2.50
C ILE A 852 -1.63 17.52 1.74
N ILE A 853 -1.08 18.60 2.31
CA ILE A 853 -0.99 19.91 1.66
C ILE A 853 0.44 20.06 1.14
N GLN A 854 0.61 19.94 -0.17
CA GLN A 854 1.88 20.16 -0.85
C GLN A 854 2.27 21.66 -0.85
N LYS A 855 3.57 21.94 -0.94
CA LYS A 855 4.08 23.31 -1.01
C LYS A 855 3.74 23.94 -2.37
N ALA A 856 3.30 25.19 -2.38
CA ALA A 856 3.01 25.88 -3.63
C ALA A 856 4.30 26.25 -4.38
N PRO A 857 4.34 26.10 -5.72
CA PRO A 857 5.46 26.54 -6.53
C PRO A 857 5.51 28.07 -6.59
N VAL A 858 6.68 28.65 -6.34
CA VAL A 858 6.92 30.10 -6.37
C VAL A 858 8.16 30.40 -7.20
N THR A 859 8.09 31.40 -8.07
CA THR A 859 9.24 31.86 -8.86
C THR A 859 9.63 33.27 -8.47
N ILE A 860 10.87 33.46 -8.03
CA ILE A 860 11.48 34.77 -7.81
C ILE A 860 12.34 35.11 -9.04
N THR A 861 11.92 36.08 -9.84
CA THR A 861 12.65 36.55 -11.03
C THR A 861 13.39 37.83 -10.69
N VAL A 862 14.72 37.77 -10.63
CA VAL A 862 15.56 38.92 -10.27
C VAL A 862 15.81 39.79 -11.49
N ALA A 863 15.60 41.10 -11.37
CA ALA A 863 15.75 42.03 -12.48
C ALA A 863 17.22 42.24 -12.89
N ASN A 864 17.45 42.56 -14.16
CA ASN A 864 18.74 43.03 -14.65
C ASN A 864 18.98 44.49 -14.23
N ALA A 865 20.23 44.84 -13.96
CA ALA A 865 20.67 46.17 -13.55
C ALA A 865 21.99 46.56 -14.25
N ASN A 866 22.35 47.85 -14.18
CA ASN A 866 23.57 48.38 -14.78
C ASN A 866 24.21 49.47 -13.90
N LYS A 867 25.53 49.68 -14.07
CA LYS A 867 26.29 50.82 -13.52
C LYS A 867 27.61 51.01 -14.26
N VAL A 868 28.31 52.11 -13.99
CA VAL A 868 29.73 52.27 -14.35
C VAL A 868 30.63 51.77 -13.21
N ALA A 869 31.82 51.27 -13.53
CA ALA A 869 32.87 50.97 -12.54
C ALA A 869 33.13 52.18 -11.62
N GLY A 870 33.45 51.94 -10.34
CA GLY A 870 33.65 52.97 -9.32
C GLY A 870 32.36 53.60 -8.76
N GLN A 871 31.19 53.39 -9.39
CA GLN A 871 29.90 53.85 -8.85
C GLN A 871 29.33 52.86 -7.82
N ALA A 872 28.46 53.34 -6.94
CA ALA A 872 27.71 52.49 -6.03
C ALA A 872 26.77 51.53 -6.80
N ASP A 873 26.45 50.38 -6.19
CA ASP A 873 25.49 49.44 -6.78
C ASP A 873 24.06 50.02 -6.74
N PRO A 874 23.25 49.84 -7.79
CA PRO A 874 21.85 50.23 -7.78
C PRO A 874 21.02 49.33 -6.86
N THR A 875 19.86 49.82 -6.41
CA THR A 875 18.87 49.00 -5.68
C THR A 875 18.36 47.89 -6.58
N PHE A 876 18.68 46.63 -6.27
CA PHE A 876 18.16 45.47 -7.00
C PHE A 876 16.68 45.24 -6.67
N THR A 877 15.94 44.73 -7.66
CA THR A 877 14.52 44.37 -7.54
C THR A 877 14.29 42.95 -8.05
N ALA A 878 13.18 42.35 -7.64
CA ALA A 878 12.71 41.07 -8.16
C ALA A 878 11.18 41.05 -8.21
N GLU A 879 10.64 40.28 -9.15
CA GLU A 879 9.22 39.94 -9.25
C GLU A 879 8.99 38.56 -8.63
N VAL A 880 7.87 38.37 -7.92
CA VAL A 880 7.53 37.10 -7.26
C VAL A 880 6.20 36.60 -7.82
N SER A 881 6.25 35.48 -8.54
CA SER A 881 5.07 34.83 -9.11
C SER A 881 4.63 33.65 -8.24
N MET A 882 3.35 33.64 -7.86
CA MET A 882 2.74 32.67 -6.93
C MET A 882 1.43 32.10 -7.53
N PRO A 883 1.50 31.30 -8.61
CA PRO A 883 0.31 30.76 -9.27
C PRO A 883 -0.52 29.89 -8.33
N GLY A 884 -1.84 30.05 -8.35
CA GLY A 884 -2.80 29.28 -7.54
C GLY A 884 -2.93 29.73 -6.07
N VAL A 885 -2.10 30.65 -5.60
CA VAL A 885 -2.12 31.16 -4.21
C VAL A 885 -2.93 32.47 -4.16
N THR A 886 -3.95 32.54 -3.31
CA THR A 886 -4.89 33.68 -3.25
C THR A 886 -4.80 34.51 -1.96
N ASP A 887 -4.39 33.90 -0.84
CA ASP A 887 -4.24 34.53 0.49
C ASP A 887 -2.99 33.98 1.20
N GLY A 888 -1.88 33.94 0.46
CA GLY A 888 -0.63 33.32 0.90
C GLY A 888 0.26 34.24 1.72
N ASP A 889 1.11 33.62 2.55
CA ASP A 889 2.17 34.31 3.29
C ASP A 889 3.12 35.07 2.36
N GLN A 890 3.66 36.21 2.80
CA GLN A 890 4.64 36.96 2.02
C GLN A 890 5.98 36.21 1.96
N VAL A 891 6.51 36.03 0.75
CA VAL A 891 7.76 35.30 0.49
C VAL A 891 8.96 36.09 1.01
N VAL A 892 9.76 35.49 1.90
CA VAL A 892 10.89 36.12 2.57
C VAL A 892 12.20 35.77 1.86
N TYR A 893 12.80 36.75 1.18
CA TYR A 893 14.05 36.62 0.43
C TYR A 893 14.94 37.87 0.55
N ASN A 894 16.22 37.71 0.24
CA ASN A 894 17.23 38.76 0.18
C ASN A 894 17.95 38.71 -1.17
N LEU A 895 18.10 39.85 -1.86
CA LEU A 895 18.85 39.95 -3.11
C LEU A 895 20.34 40.14 -2.83
N THR A 896 21.17 39.42 -3.57
CA THR A 896 22.63 39.37 -3.45
C THR A 896 23.26 39.42 -4.85
N ARG A 897 24.56 39.72 -4.95
CA ARG A 897 25.28 39.60 -6.23
C ARG A 897 26.67 39.03 -6.06
N VAL A 898 27.27 38.57 -7.16
CA VAL A 898 28.71 38.26 -7.22
C VAL A 898 29.51 39.56 -6.99
N PRO A 899 30.46 39.59 -6.02
CA PRO A 899 31.31 40.75 -5.78
C PRO A 899 32.24 41.08 -6.95
N GLY A 900 32.56 42.36 -7.11
CA GLY A 900 33.47 42.87 -8.15
C GLY A 900 33.06 44.25 -8.64
N ASP A 901 33.98 44.95 -9.30
CA ASP A 901 33.78 46.32 -9.79
C ASP A 901 34.46 46.62 -11.13
N THR A 902 35.18 45.65 -11.70
CA THR A 902 35.73 45.75 -13.07
C THR A 902 34.62 45.58 -14.11
N ALA A 903 34.81 46.14 -15.30
CA ALA A 903 33.85 46.01 -16.41
C ALA A 903 33.55 44.54 -16.74
N GLY A 904 32.27 44.20 -16.91
CA GLY A 904 31.78 42.84 -17.13
C GLY A 904 30.38 42.61 -16.55
N THR A 905 29.89 41.39 -16.68
CA THR A 905 28.56 40.98 -16.22
C THR A 905 28.66 40.09 -14.97
N TYR A 906 27.90 40.43 -13.93
CA TYR A 906 27.89 39.75 -12.64
C TYR A 906 26.48 39.24 -12.35
N ALA A 907 26.34 38.01 -11.86
CA ALA A 907 25.01 37.50 -11.50
C ALA A 907 24.45 38.21 -10.25
N ILE A 908 23.16 38.56 -10.30
CA ILE A 908 22.34 39.00 -9.17
C ILE A 908 21.39 37.83 -8.86
N ASN A 909 21.32 37.40 -7.61
CA ASN A 909 20.60 36.19 -7.23
C ASN A 909 19.80 36.40 -5.94
N ALA A 910 18.64 35.76 -5.82
CA ALA A 910 17.86 35.75 -4.60
C ALA A 910 18.33 34.62 -3.67
N SER A 911 18.33 34.92 -2.38
CA SER A 911 18.62 33.97 -1.29
C SER A 911 17.46 33.97 -0.31
N PHE A 912 17.06 32.82 0.20
CA PHE A 912 15.91 32.67 1.09
C PHE A 912 16.19 31.60 2.15
N ASP A 913 15.50 31.69 3.28
CA ASP A 913 15.50 30.62 4.29
C ASP A 913 14.26 29.73 4.06
N PRO A 914 14.42 28.41 3.82
CA PRO A 914 13.30 27.48 3.72
C PRO A 914 12.41 27.45 4.98
N ASN A 915 12.94 27.77 6.15
CA ASN A 915 12.19 27.82 7.40
C ASN A 915 11.32 29.08 7.53
N ALA A 916 11.72 30.18 6.88
CA ALA A 916 10.92 31.40 6.75
C ALA A 916 9.87 31.30 5.64
N ASN A 917 9.94 30.26 4.79
CA ASN A 917 9.04 30.01 3.67
C ASN A 917 8.49 28.57 3.70
N PRO A 918 7.88 28.12 4.82
CA PRO A 918 7.53 26.71 5.01
C PRO A 918 6.53 26.22 3.96
N ASN A 919 5.62 27.08 3.51
CA ASN A 919 4.54 26.79 2.57
C ASN A 919 4.96 26.73 1.08
N TYR A 920 6.20 27.08 0.74
CA TYR A 920 6.62 27.34 -0.64
C TYR A 920 7.79 26.47 -1.14
N SER A 921 7.72 26.10 -2.41
CA SER A 921 8.82 25.53 -3.20
C SER A 921 9.35 26.61 -4.12
N ILE A 922 10.44 27.26 -3.72
CA ILE A 922 10.94 28.49 -4.36
C ILE A 922 11.99 28.15 -5.42
N THR A 923 11.70 28.52 -6.67
CA THR A 923 12.64 28.59 -7.78
C THR A 923 13.13 30.03 -7.96
N VAL A 924 14.40 30.22 -8.28
CA VAL A 924 15.00 31.55 -8.50
C VAL A 924 15.54 31.65 -9.92
N VAL A 925 15.09 32.67 -10.65
CA VAL A 925 15.65 33.05 -11.95
C VAL A 925 16.60 34.23 -11.72
N PRO A 926 17.93 34.04 -11.84
CA PRO A 926 18.91 35.08 -11.54
C PRO A 926 18.94 36.17 -12.62
N GLY A 927 19.16 37.40 -12.18
CA GLY A 927 19.39 38.57 -13.02
C GLY A 927 20.88 38.85 -13.20
N THR A 928 21.21 39.94 -13.87
CA THR A 928 22.59 40.35 -14.14
C THR A 928 22.82 41.84 -13.85
N LEU A 929 23.92 42.15 -13.17
CA LEU A 929 24.49 43.49 -13.07
C LEU A 929 25.55 43.63 -14.17
N THR A 930 25.30 44.50 -15.14
CA THR A 930 26.30 44.86 -16.15
C THR A 930 27.06 46.09 -15.70
N ILE A 931 28.35 45.92 -15.40
CA ILE A 931 29.27 47.01 -15.09
C ILE A 931 29.98 47.42 -16.39
N THR A 932 29.82 48.66 -16.81
CA THR A 932 30.62 49.25 -17.90
C THR A 932 31.96 49.77 -17.37
N ALA A 933 32.97 49.77 -18.23
CA ALA A 933 34.23 50.45 -17.92
C ALA A 933 33.99 51.96 -17.76
N ASP A 934 34.61 52.56 -16.75
CA ASP A 934 34.75 54.01 -16.70
C ASP A 934 35.58 54.46 -17.92
N LYS A 935 35.05 55.42 -18.67
CA LYS A 935 35.69 56.01 -19.85
C LYS A 935 36.12 57.47 -19.61
N GLN A 936 36.16 57.94 -18.37
CA GLN A 936 36.82 59.20 -18.03
C GLN A 936 38.25 59.20 -18.55
N SER A 937 38.59 60.27 -19.27
CA SER A 937 39.91 60.50 -19.80
C SER A 937 40.05 61.98 -20.07
N LEU A 938 41.16 62.58 -19.64
CA LEU A 938 41.57 63.93 -20.00
C LEU A 938 42.94 63.86 -20.66
N VAL A 939 42.98 64.11 -21.96
CA VAL A 939 44.22 64.17 -22.75
C VAL A 939 44.55 65.60 -23.16
N GLY A 940 45.75 65.77 -23.67
CA GLY A 940 46.36 67.08 -23.93
C GLY A 940 47.88 66.97 -23.89
N SER A 941 48.53 67.84 -24.65
CA SER A 941 49.94 67.87 -25.01
C SER A 941 50.52 69.27 -24.75
N ASN A 942 51.84 69.38 -24.76
CA ASN A 942 52.49 70.69 -24.70
C ASN A 942 52.28 71.48 -26.01
N TYR A 943 52.23 72.81 -25.91
CA TYR A 943 52.06 73.72 -27.06
C TYR A 943 53.17 74.79 -27.09
N THR A 944 53.43 75.35 -28.27
CA THR A 944 54.38 76.46 -28.47
C THR A 944 53.72 77.56 -29.30
N MET A 945 53.83 78.81 -28.85
CA MET A 945 53.34 80.02 -29.52
C MET A 945 54.43 81.09 -29.59
N HIS A 946 54.22 82.16 -30.35
CA HIS A 946 55.09 83.34 -30.35
C HIS A 946 54.43 84.51 -29.59
N VAL A 947 55.25 85.42 -29.05
CA VAL A 947 54.79 86.68 -28.43
C VAL A 947 53.98 87.47 -29.45
N GLY A 948 52.70 87.70 -29.15
CA GLY A 948 51.75 88.39 -30.03
C GLY A 948 50.73 87.48 -30.72
N ASP A 949 50.93 86.16 -30.69
CA ASP A 949 49.90 85.19 -31.10
C ASP A 949 48.65 85.28 -30.19
N PRO A 950 47.46 84.87 -30.67
CA PRO A 950 46.27 84.72 -29.83
C PRO A 950 46.51 83.79 -28.63
N ALA A 951 45.83 84.04 -27.51
CA ALA A 951 45.95 83.20 -26.32
C ALA A 951 45.48 81.76 -26.61
N PRO A 952 46.28 80.73 -26.28
CA PRO A 952 46.04 79.36 -26.73
C PRO A 952 44.83 78.73 -26.06
N THR A 953 44.08 78.00 -26.88
CA THR A 953 42.82 77.33 -26.54
C THR A 953 43.04 75.84 -26.25
N ALA A 954 41.99 75.12 -25.85
CA ALA A 954 42.06 73.67 -25.67
C ALA A 954 42.53 72.93 -26.94
N SER A 955 42.17 73.43 -28.13
CA SER A 955 42.58 72.84 -29.40
C SER A 955 44.09 72.91 -29.63
N ASP A 956 44.75 73.96 -29.16
CA ASP A 956 46.18 74.20 -29.36
C ASP A 956 47.03 73.25 -28.51
N PHE A 957 46.59 72.99 -27.27
CA PHE A 957 47.12 71.91 -26.43
C PHE A 957 46.67 70.50 -26.89
N GLN A 958 45.96 70.36 -28.02
CA GLN A 958 45.35 69.10 -28.48
C GLN A 958 44.53 68.41 -27.36
N ALA A 959 43.87 69.21 -26.53
CA ALA A 959 43.18 68.76 -25.34
C ALA A 959 41.76 68.30 -25.69
N SER A 960 41.42 67.11 -25.22
CA SER A 960 40.07 66.56 -25.29
C SER A 960 39.81 65.72 -24.04
N ALA A 961 38.54 65.61 -23.67
CA ALA A 961 38.14 64.77 -22.56
C ALA A 961 36.86 64.01 -22.83
N THR A 962 36.62 62.98 -22.03
CA THR A 962 35.38 62.19 -22.01
C THR A 962 34.85 62.02 -20.59
N ASP A 963 33.52 61.93 -20.46
CA ASP A 963 32.82 61.59 -19.21
C ASP A 963 32.94 60.08 -18.90
N VAL A 964 32.33 59.66 -17.77
CA VAL A 964 32.25 58.26 -17.33
C VAL A 964 31.65 57.30 -18.37
N ASN A 965 30.85 57.78 -19.32
CA ASN A 965 30.18 56.99 -20.35
C ASN A 965 30.97 56.97 -21.68
N GLY A 966 31.90 57.91 -21.87
CA GLY A 966 32.67 58.14 -23.10
C GLY A 966 32.18 59.31 -23.96
N ASN A 967 31.26 60.14 -23.47
CA ASN A 967 30.78 61.33 -24.16
C ASN A 967 31.83 62.45 -24.10
N PRO A 968 32.09 63.21 -25.18
CA PRO A 968 33.03 64.33 -25.13
C PRO A 968 32.68 65.39 -24.08
N LEU A 969 33.69 65.90 -23.38
CA LEU A 969 33.61 67.01 -22.44
C LEU A 969 34.46 68.19 -22.88
N ASP A 970 33.94 69.40 -22.69
CA ASP A 970 34.68 70.64 -22.90
C ASP A 970 35.85 70.73 -21.90
N VAL A 971 37.07 70.82 -22.43
CA VAL A 971 38.27 71.07 -21.64
C VAL A 971 38.50 72.57 -21.49
N LYS A 972 38.52 73.05 -20.26
CA LYS A 972 38.90 74.41 -19.90
C LYS A 972 40.42 74.49 -19.74
N VAL A 973 41.00 75.57 -20.27
CA VAL A 973 42.43 75.88 -20.12
C VAL A 973 42.61 76.98 -19.07
N ASP A 974 43.43 76.76 -18.06
CA ASP A 974 43.88 77.78 -17.11
C ASP A 974 45.31 78.24 -17.43
N LEU A 975 45.39 79.42 -18.06
CA LEU A 975 46.63 80.13 -18.40
C LEU A 975 47.10 81.09 -17.28
N SER A 976 46.49 81.11 -16.09
CA SER A 976 46.78 82.09 -15.03
C SER A 976 48.23 82.11 -14.51
N LYS A 977 49.03 81.10 -14.85
CA LYS A 977 50.46 80.96 -14.52
C LYS A 977 51.40 81.29 -15.69
N ALA A 978 50.88 81.61 -16.87
CA ALA A 978 51.65 81.91 -18.08
C ALA A 978 51.63 83.40 -18.40
N ASP A 979 52.79 83.97 -18.78
CA ASP A 979 52.85 85.31 -19.38
C ASP A 979 53.11 85.20 -20.89
N LEU A 980 52.06 85.45 -21.66
CA LEU A 980 52.07 85.31 -23.13
C LEU A 980 52.89 86.40 -23.84
N ASN A 981 53.42 87.38 -23.10
CA ASN A 981 54.23 88.48 -23.62
C ASN A 981 55.74 88.28 -23.42
N THR A 982 56.13 87.27 -22.62
CA THR A 982 57.51 87.01 -22.22
C THR A 982 57.92 85.62 -22.70
N ALA A 983 59.03 85.52 -23.42
CA ALA A 983 59.51 84.22 -23.90
C ALA A 983 59.97 83.32 -22.73
N GLY A 984 59.47 82.09 -22.68
CA GLY A 984 59.65 81.16 -21.55
C GLY A 984 58.69 79.97 -21.61
N THR A 985 58.83 79.03 -20.69
CA THR A 985 57.95 77.84 -20.57
C THR A 985 57.18 77.90 -19.26
N TYR A 986 55.87 77.66 -19.33
CA TYR A 986 54.90 77.85 -18.25
C TYR A 986 54.01 76.61 -18.10
N ASP A 987 53.68 76.24 -16.86
CA ASP A 987 52.71 75.17 -16.58
C ASP A 987 51.28 75.69 -16.76
N VAL A 988 50.47 74.94 -17.51
CA VAL A 988 49.07 75.22 -17.84
C VAL A 988 48.21 74.06 -17.35
N VAL A 989 47.10 74.36 -16.66
CA VAL A 989 46.19 73.31 -16.18
C VAL A 989 45.00 73.19 -17.13
N LEU A 990 44.80 71.99 -17.64
CA LEU A 990 43.59 71.56 -18.34
C LEU A 990 42.62 71.00 -17.28
N SER A 991 41.34 71.38 -17.33
CA SER A 991 40.33 70.85 -16.41
C SER A 991 38.94 70.74 -17.03
N THR A 992 38.12 69.83 -16.52
CA THR A 992 36.76 69.53 -17.01
C THR A 992 35.68 69.83 -15.97
N ALA A 993 34.41 69.89 -16.40
CA ALA A 993 33.28 70.21 -15.52
C ALA A 993 32.94 69.12 -14.48
N ASP A 994 33.34 67.88 -14.71
CA ASP A 994 33.23 66.74 -13.79
C ASP A 994 34.42 66.63 -12.81
N GLY A 995 35.47 67.44 -12.99
CA GLY A 995 36.58 67.56 -12.04
C GLY A 995 37.86 66.79 -12.39
N GLN A 996 38.03 66.34 -13.64
CA GLN A 996 39.31 65.82 -14.11
C GLN A 996 40.29 67.00 -14.30
N GLU A 997 41.56 66.84 -13.92
CA GLU A 997 42.62 67.84 -14.10
C GLU A 997 43.91 67.23 -14.66
N LYS A 998 44.61 67.97 -15.54
CA LYS A 998 45.91 67.58 -16.11
C LYS A 998 46.78 68.80 -16.40
N THR A 999 48.03 68.79 -15.95
CA THR A 999 49.01 69.83 -16.30
C THR A 999 49.72 69.50 -17.62
N VAL A 1000 49.87 70.51 -18.48
CA VAL A 1000 50.70 70.51 -19.70
C VAL A 1000 51.58 71.77 -19.70
N GLN A 1001 52.51 71.90 -20.64
CA GLN A 1001 53.36 73.10 -20.74
C GLN A 1001 53.11 73.92 -22.00
N LEU A 1002 53.10 75.24 -21.82
CA LEU A 1002 53.09 76.24 -22.87
C LEU A 1002 54.49 76.85 -22.99
N THR A 1003 55.09 76.82 -24.17
CA THR A 1003 56.30 77.61 -24.47
C THR A 1003 55.95 78.82 -25.32
N VAL A 1004 56.51 79.97 -24.96
CA VAL A 1004 56.36 81.24 -25.66
C VAL A 1004 57.73 81.61 -26.26
N GLU A 1005 57.78 81.84 -27.56
CA GLU A 1005 58.97 82.26 -28.32
C GLU A 1005 58.81 83.71 -28.84
N ALA A 1006 59.86 84.35 -29.36
CA ALA A 1006 59.80 85.79 -29.70
C ALA A 1006 59.32 86.05 -31.15
N ASP A 1007 58.54 87.13 -31.36
CA ASP A 1007 58.06 87.59 -32.69
C ASP A 1007 59.23 87.72 -33.71
N PRO A 1008 59.20 86.96 -34.82
CA PRO A 1008 60.27 86.98 -35.82
C PRO A 1008 60.20 88.15 -36.83
N THR A 1009 59.23 89.08 -36.75
CA THR A 1009 58.85 89.96 -37.88
C THR A 1009 58.97 91.48 -37.66
N SER A 1010 60.14 91.98 -37.23
CA SER A 1010 60.46 93.42 -37.36
C SER A 1010 61.86 93.74 -37.91
N GLY A 1011 61.93 94.12 -39.19
CA GLY A 1011 63.12 94.65 -39.87
C GLY A 1011 63.69 93.73 -40.97
N GLY A 1012 63.43 94.05 -42.24
CA GLY A 1012 63.71 93.15 -43.37
C GLY A 1012 65.01 93.42 -44.15
N GLY A 1013 65.46 92.39 -44.88
CA GLY A 1013 66.52 92.42 -45.89
C GLY A 1013 66.40 91.20 -46.83
N THR A 1014 66.53 91.39 -48.14
CA THR A 1014 66.08 90.43 -49.18
C THR A 1014 67.19 89.51 -49.71
N VAL A 1015 66.86 88.24 -50.03
CA VAL A 1015 67.13 87.60 -51.35
C VAL A 1015 66.30 86.30 -51.55
N ASP A 1016 66.08 86.00 -52.83
CA ASP A 1016 65.44 84.82 -53.49
C ASP A 1016 66.58 83.98 -54.17
N PRO A 1017 66.43 82.73 -54.71
CA PRO A 1017 65.28 81.80 -54.84
C PRO A 1017 65.55 80.32 -54.35
N THR A 1018 64.55 79.43 -54.43
CA THR A 1018 64.45 78.28 -55.42
C THR A 1018 63.46 77.16 -55.03
N ASP A 1019 62.56 76.85 -55.98
CA ASP A 1019 61.77 75.60 -56.21
C ASP A 1019 62.72 74.40 -56.55
N PRO A 1020 62.36 73.08 -56.56
CA PRO A 1020 61.03 72.42 -56.49
C PRO A 1020 60.89 71.13 -55.59
N THR A 1021 59.69 70.52 -55.50
CA THR A 1021 59.30 69.20 -56.11
C THR A 1021 58.02 68.54 -55.54
N ASP A 1022 57.08 68.24 -56.44
CA ASP A 1022 56.00 67.21 -56.43
C ASP A 1022 56.61 65.80 -56.75
N PRO A 1023 55.99 64.59 -56.63
CA PRO A 1023 54.57 64.16 -56.53
C PRO A 1023 54.29 63.18 -55.32
N THR A 1024 53.23 62.36 -55.13
CA THR A 1024 52.20 61.72 -56.01
C THR A 1024 50.84 61.43 -55.31
N ASP A 1025 49.76 61.40 -56.09
CA ASP A 1025 48.44 60.77 -55.83
C ASP A 1025 48.46 59.23 -56.12
N PRO A 1026 47.61 58.35 -55.52
CA PRO A 1026 46.35 57.96 -56.20
C PRO A 1026 45.12 57.55 -55.33
N THR A 1027 43.94 57.72 -55.95
CA THR A 1027 42.68 56.92 -55.88
C THR A 1027 41.58 57.14 -54.82
N ASP A 1028 40.47 57.72 -55.29
CA ASP A 1028 39.05 57.55 -54.89
C ASP A 1028 38.50 56.17 -55.38
N PRO A 1029 37.49 55.54 -54.73
CA PRO A 1029 36.12 55.65 -55.25
C PRO A 1029 34.94 55.61 -54.22
N THR A 1030 34.09 56.65 -54.29
CA THR A 1030 32.61 56.62 -54.26
C THR A 1030 31.80 56.25 -52.99
N ASP A 1031 30.85 57.15 -52.67
CA ASP A 1031 29.58 56.95 -51.94
C ASP A 1031 28.70 55.84 -52.56
N PRO A 1032 27.98 55.04 -51.75
CA PRO A 1032 26.52 55.23 -51.73
C PRO A 1032 25.80 54.99 -50.38
N THR A 1033 24.84 55.88 -50.09
CA THR A 1033 23.52 55.66 -49.46
C THR A 1033 23.40 55.34 -47.96
N ASP A 1034 22.57 56.18 -47.31
CA ASP A 1034 21.92 56.00 -46.00
C ASP A 1034 20.74 54.99 -46.05
N PRO A 1035 20.61 54.07 -45.07
CA PRO A 1035 19.41 53.28 -44.84
C PRO A 1035 18.76 53.50 -43.44
N THR A 1036 17.82 54.44 -43.39
CA THR A 1036 16.49 54.32 -42.75
C THR A 1036 16.35 53.91 -41.26
N ASP A 1037 15.81 54.84 -40.47
CA ASP A 1037 15.13 54.63 -39.19
C ASP A 1037 13.82 53.82 -39.32
N PRO A 1038 13.58 52.79 -38.48
CA PRO A 1038 12.29 52.10 -38.35
C PRO A 1038 11.46 52.63 -37.15
N THR A 1039 10.69 53.72 -37.36
CA THR A 1039 9.74 54.22 -36.36
C THR A 1039 8.49 53.34 -36.21
N ASP A 1040 8.03 53.22 -34.96
CA ASP A 1040 6.76 52.66 -34.45
C ASP A 1040 5.56 52.54 -35.44
N PRO A 1041 4.99 51.32 -35.65
CA PRO A 1041 3.79 51.11 -36.44
C PRO A 1041 2.49 51.28 -35.64
N THR A 1042 1.86 52.46 -35.72
CA THR A 1042 0.56 52.73 -35.10
C THR A 1042 -0.63 52.04 -35.80
N ASP A 1043 -1.54 51.50 -34.99
CA ASP A 1043 -2.89 50.95 -35.25
C ASP A 1043 -3.57 51.21 -36.64
N PRO A 1044 -3.94 50.16 -37.42
CA PRO A 1044 -4.73 50.28 -38.64
C PRO A 1044 -6.25 50.16 -38.41
N THR A 1045 -7.00 51.23 -38.72
CA THR A 1045 -8.46 51.32 -38.52
C THR A 1045 -9.31 50.36 -39.38
N ASN A 1046 -10.43 49.91 -38.79
CA ASN A 1046 -11.41 48.97 -39.34
C ASN A 1046 -12.13 49.41 -40.66
N PRO A 1047 -12.29 48.50 -41.66
CA PRO A 1047 -13.17 48.70 -42.83
C PRO A 1047 -14.65 48.29 -42.59
N THR A 1048 -15.53 48.58 -43.54
CA THR A 1048 -17.00 48.51 -43.39
C THR A 1048 -17.68 47.24 -43.93
N ASP A 1049 -18.83 46.91 -43.32
CA ASP A 1049 -19.82 45.89 -43.74
C ASP A 1049 -20.34 46.04 -45.19
N PRO A 1050 -20.73 44.92 -45.82
CA PRO A 1050 -21.96 44.91 -46.61
C PRO A 1050 -22.87 43.66 -46.48
N THR A 1051 -23.98 43.83 -45.75
CA THR A 1051 -25.36 43.36 -46.09
C THR A 1051 -25.72 41.85 -46.14
N ASP A 1052 -26.69 41.47 -45.30
CA ASP A 1052 -27.57 40.28 -45.41
C ASP A 1052 -28.45 40.30 -46.68
N PRO A 1053 -28.81 39.12 -47.25
CA PRO A 1053 -30.24 38.78 -47.30
C PRO A 1053 -30.64 37.29 -47.13
N THR A 1054 -31.62 37.08 -46.24
CA THR A 1054 -32.82 36.20 -46.33
C THR A 1054 -32.78 34.69 -45.97
N ASP A 1055 -33.57 34.36 -44.94
CA ASP A 1055 -34.29 33.10 -44.67
C ASP A 1055 -35.47 32.92 -45.67
N PRO A 1056 -35.86 31.69 -46.13
CA PRO A 1056 -36.99 30.99 -45.48
C PRO A 1056 -37.05 29.44 -45.55
N THR A 1057 -37.84 28.88 -44.61
CA THR A 1057 -38.65 27.61 -44.64
C THR A 1057 -38.11 26.27 -44.08
N ASP A 1058 -38.78 25.81 -43.02
CA ASP A 1058 -39.14 24.41 -42.71
C ASP A 1058 -40.35 24.00 -43.59
N PRO A 1059 -40.45 22.76 -44.15
CA PRO A 1059 -41.24 21.73 -43.45
C PRO A 1059 -40.90 20.23 -43.72
N THR A 1060 -41.31 19.40 -42.76
CA THR A 1060 -41.89 18.03 -42.86
C THR A 1060 -41.15 16.82 -42.27
N ASN A 1061 -41.96 15.98 -41.61
CA ASN A 1061 -41.63 14.76 -40.89
C ASN A 1061 -42.10 13.52 -41.68
N PRO A 1062 -41.31 12.44 -41.87
CA PRO A 1062 -41.79 11.22 -42.54
C PRO A 1062 -41.74 9.94 -41.68
N VAL A 1063 -42.94 9.52 -41.22
CA VAL A 1063 -43.48 8.13 -41.19
C VAL A 1063 -42.64 6.96 -40.64
N GLU A 1064 -43.21 6.27 -39.64
CA GLU A 1064 -42.81 4.98 -39.07
C GLU A 1064 -43.24 3.76 -39.95
N PRO A 1065 -42.34 2.77 -40.19
CA PRO A 1065 -42.67 1.42 -40.68
C PRO A 1065 -42.59 0.34 -39.55
N PRO A 1066 -43.21 -0.85 -39.73
CA PRO A 1066 -43.95 -1.48 -38.63
C PRO A 1066 -43.25 -2.62 -37.84
N VAL A 1067 -43.83 -2.90 -36.67
CA VAL A 1067 -43.53 -4.01 -35.76
C VAL A 1067 -43.64 -5.39 -36.43
N VAL A 1068 -42.69 -6.27 -36.13
CA VAL A 1068 -42.73 -7.71 -36.45
C VAL A 1068 -42.54 -8.52 -35.16
N SER A 1069 -43.42 -9.50 -34.93
CA SER A 1069 -43.37 -10.35 -33.73
C SER A 1069 -42.23 -11.38 -33.77
N PRO A 1070 -41.62 -11.75 -32.62
CA PRO A 1070 -40.66 -12.86 -32.56
C PRO A 1070 -41.29 -14.21 -32.90
N VAL A 1071 -40.49 -15.09 -33.51
CA VAL A 1071 -40.81 -16.51 -33.73
C VAL A 1071 -39.97 -17.35 -32.76
N GLU A 1072 -40.57 -18.41 -32.21
CA GLU A 1072 -39.90 -19.31 -31.25
C GLU A 1072 -38.77 -20.13 -31.90
N PRO A 1073 -37.59 -20.26 -31.26
CA PRO A 1073 -36.59 -21.24 -31.65
C PRO A 1073 -37.04 -22.66 -31.24
N VAL A 1074 -37.03 -23.60 -32.19
CA VAL A 1074 -37.44 -24.99 -31.99
C VAL A 1074 -36.26 -25.85 -31.52
N VAL A 1075 -36.51 -26.78 -30.59
CA VAL A 1075 -35.56 -27.78 -30.08
C VAL A 1075 -35.36 -28.91 -31.10
N PRO A 1076 -34.10 -29.32 -31.39
CA PRO A 1076 -33.78 -30.64 -31.95
C PRO A 1076 -33.31 -31.62 -30.85
N ASP A 1077 -33.85 -32.85 -30.87
CA ASP A 1077 -33.52 -33.93 -29.93
C ASP A 1077 -32.13 -34.57 -30.13
N GLU A 1078 -31.74 -35.38 -29.13
CA GLU A 1078 -30.56 -36.25 -29.08
C GLU A 1078 -30.40 -37.19 -30.29
N LYS A 1079 -29.14 -37.62 -30.53
CA LYS A 1079 -28.90 -39.02 -30.94
C LYS A 1079 -27.48 -39.54 -30.69
N ASP A 1080 -27.39 -40.57 -29.85
CA ASP A 1080 -26.32 -41.58 -29.87
C ASP A 1080 -26.31 -42.30 -31.24
N PRO A 1081 -25.14 -42.78 -31.70
CA PRO A 1081 -25.03 -44.24 -31.79
C PRO A 1081 -23.63 -44.81 -31.48
N ASN A 1082 -23.56 -45.63 -30.43
CA ASN A 1082 -22.54 -46.66 -30.29
C ASN A 1082 -22.72 -47.78 -31.34
N ASN A 1083 -21.68 -48.12 -32.14
CA ASN A 1083 -21.37 -49.53 -32.40
C ASN A 1083 -19.92 -49.84 -32.87
N ASN A 1084 -19.33 -50.79 -32.15
CA ASN A 1084 -18.15 -51.64 -32.37
C ASN A 1084 -17.74 -52.01 -33.83
N GLY A 1085 -16.43 -52.20 -34.09
CA GLY A 1085 -15.93 -52.54 -35.45
C GLY A 1085 -14.45 -52.99 -35.67
N THR A 1086 -13.74 -53.59 -34.70
CA THR A 1086 -12.54 -54.47 -34.84
C THR A 1086 -11.50 -54.31 -36.00
N GLY A 1087 -10.19 -54.17 -35.70
CA GLY A 1087 -9.14 -54.61 -36.66
C GLY A 1087 -7.65 -54.20 -36.44
N ASN A 1088 -6.84 -55.16 -35.97
CA ASN A 1088 -5.38 -55.33 -36.18
C ASN A 1088 -4.31 -54.31 -35.69
N ASN A 1089 -3.38 -54.83 -34.87
CA ASN A 1089 -1.96 -54.44 -34.67
C ASN A 1089 -1.08 -54.93 -35.89
N PRO A 1090 0.25 -54.66 -36.04
CA PRO A 1090 1.25 -54.38 -34.99
C PRO A 1090 2.39 -53.35 -35.29
N ASP A 1091 3.29 -53.21 -34.29
CA ASP A 1091 4.69 -52.71 -34.33
C ASP A 1091 4.91 -51.20 -34.61
N GLU A 1092 5.88 -50.46 -34.01
CA GLU A 1092 6.97 -50.69 -33.01
C GLU A 1092 7.02 -49.44 -32.07
N ASN A 1093 7.33 -49.50 -30.77
CA ASN A 1093 8.68 -49.49 -30.11
C ASN A 1093 9.54 -48.23 -30.47
N THR A 1094 10.23 -47.48 -29.59
CA THR A 1094 10.61 -47.57 -28.15
C THR A 1094 10.69 -46.16 -27.51
N ASN A 1095 10.57 -46.03 -26.17
CA ASN A 1095 11.58 -45.30 -25.37
C ASN A 1095 11.40 -45.50 -23.85
N ASP A 1096 12.40 -46.10 -23.21
CA ASP A 1096 12.62 -45.98 -21.76
C ASP A 1096 13.58 -44.80 -21.49
N ASN A 1097 13.42 -44.12 -20.35
CA ASN A 1097 14.55 -44.06 -19.41
C ASN A 1097 14.08 -43.86 -17.96
N VAL A 1098 14.93 -44.31 -17.04
CA VAL A 1098 14.65 -44.43 -15.59
C VAL A 1098 15.22 -43.22 -14.83
N ASN A 1099 14.60 -42.88 -13.70
CA ASN A 1099 15.15 -41.95 -12.72
C ASN A 1099 15.09 -42.54 -11.30
N ASN A 1100 15.79 -41.90 -10.37
CA ASN A 1100 15.90 -42.15 -8.92
C ASN A 1100 16.67 -43.42 -8.51
N ASN A 1101 17.41 -43.49 -7.40
CA ASN A 1101 17.86 -42.59 -6.31
C ASN A 1101 18.15 -43.55 -5.13
N THR A 1102 19.18 -43.34 -4.30
CA THR A 1102 19.08 -43.31 -2.81
C THR A 1102 20.43 -43.28 -2.08
N ASP A 1103 20.66 -42.18 -1.37
CA ASP A 1103 20.89 -42.09 0.11
C ASP A 1103 22.07 -42.84 0.81
N GLY A 1104 22.52 -42.35 1.98
CA GLY A 1104 23.38 -43.16 2.89
C GLY A 1104 24.35 -42.51 3.90
N SER A 1105 23.84 -41.85 4.96
CA SER A 1105 24.33 -41.95 6.37
C SER A 1105 25.67 -41.31 6.90
N SER A 1106 25.49 -40.36 7.85
CA SER A 1106 26.02 -40.26 9.25
C SER A 1106 27.51 -40.19 9.68
N SER A 1107 27.82 -39.10 10.42
CA SER A 1107 28.70 -38.99 11.63
C SER A 1107 30.25 -39.02 11.46
N SER A 1108 31.09 -38.37 12.31
CA SER A 1108 30.94 -38.01 13.74
C SER A 1108 31.94 -36.94 14.29
N ASN A 1109 31.61 -36.36 15.45
CA ASN A 1109 32.47 -35.99 16.60
C ASN A 1109 33.37 -34.71 16.71
N VAL A 1110 33.20 -34.02 17.87
CA VAL A 1110 34.21 -33.49 18.83
C VAL A 1110 34.62 -31.97 18.86
N SER A 1111 33.89 -31.24 19.74
CA SER A 1111 34.34 -30.46 20.93
C SER A 1111 34.92 -29.03 20.93
N ASP A 1112 34.44 -28.29 21.95
CA ASP A 1112 35.12 -27.31 22.85
C ASP A 1112 35.16 -25.81 22.47
N ALA A 1113 35.51 -24.96 23.44
CA ALA A 1113 34.79 -23.70 23.68
C ALA A 1113 35.61 -22.42 23.97
N SER A 1114 34.88 -21.30 23.91
CA SER A 1114 35.11 -20.00 24.59
C SER A 1114 36.14 -18.99 24.04
N LYS A 1115 35.88 -17.72 24.40
CA LYS A 1115 36.73 -16.49 24.34
C LYS A 1115 36.75 -15.64 23.06
N ASN A 1116 36.23 -14.43 23.21
CA ASN A 1116 36.79 -13.18 22.66
C ASN A 1116 38.03 -12.80 23.52
N PRO A 1117 39.10 -12.09 23.05
CA PRO A 1117 38.98 -10.68 22.61
C PRO A 1117 39.96 -10.19 21.49
N SER A 1118 39.77 -8.91 21.13
CA SER A 1118 40.75 -7.90 20.65
C SER A 1118 41.48 -8.05 19.30
N GLU A 1119 41.05 -7.21 18.35
CA GLU A 1119 41.82 -6.33 17.43
C GLU A 1119 43.28 -6.62 17.03
N THR A 1120 43.56 -6.58 15.72
CA THR A 1120 44.66 -5.75 15.15
C THR A 1120 44.40 -5.44 13.66
N VAL A 1121 44.93 -4.31 13.15
CA VAL A 1121 44.61 -3.77 11.81
C VAL A 1121 45.83 -3.70 10.89
N VAL A 1122 45.77 -4.26 9.66
CA VAL A 1122 46.59 -3.85 8.49
C VAL A 1122 45.81 -3.99 7.16
N ASN A 1123 45.86 -2.90 6.37
CA ASN A 1123 45.34 -2.62 5.02
C ASN A 1123 45.18 -3.75 3.95
N ASN A 1124 44.10 -3.60 3.15
CA ASN A 1124 43.96 -3.64 1.68
C ASN A 1124 44.85 -4.60 0.83
N ASN A 1125 44.31 -5.36 -0.14
CA ASN A 1125 43.58 -4.80 -1.30
C ASN A 1125 42.79 -5.85 -2.14
N SER A 1126 41.83 -5.36 -2.95
CA SER A 1126 41.35 -5.92 -4.24
C SER A 1126 40.63 -7.28 -4.33
N ARG A 1127 39.29 -7.25 -4.45
CA ARG A 1127 38.44 -8.15 -5.26
C ARG A 1127 37.29 -7.33 -5.89
N PRO A 1128 36.62 -7.80 -6.97
CA PRO A 1128 35.76 -6.95 -7.81
C PRO A 1128 34.40 -6.63 -7.20
N GLU A 1129 33.86 -5.48 -7.57
CA GLU A 1129 32.51 -5.00 -7.23
C GLU A 1129 31.45 -5.69 -8.12
N VAL A 1130 30.29 -6.00 -7.52
CA VAL A 1130 29.03 -6.21 -8.21
C VAL A 1130 28.07 -5.17 -7.63
N ILE A 1131 27.59 -4.26 -8.47
CA ILE A 1131 26.68 -3.19 -8.05
C ILE A 1131 25.25 -3.73 -8.16
N MET A 1132 24.51 -3.68 -7.05
CA MET A 1132 23.04 -3.67 -7.07
C MET A 1132 22.59 -2.42 -6.31
N GLU A 1133 21.70 -1.64 -6.91
CA GLU A 1133 21.23 -0.37 -6.36
C GLU A 1133 19.95 -0.54 -5.52
N GLY A 1134 19.68 0.44 -4.65
CA GLY A 1134 18.34 0.62 -4.08
C GLY A 1134 17.93 -0.31 -2.93
N ASN A 1135 18.47 -0.10 -1.73
CA ASN A 1135 17.81 -0.53 -0.48
C ASN A 1135 18.15 0.43 0.68
N VAL A 1136 17.16 0.73 1.52
CA VAL A 1136 17.29 1.60 2.72
C VAL A 1136 17.24 0.73 3.96
N TYR A 1137 18.13 0.96 4.93
CA TYR A 1137 18.16 0.17 6.16
C TYR A 1137 17.43 0.87 7.31
N TYR A 1138 16.59 0.13 8.02
CA TYR A 1138 15.95 0.53 9.26
C TYR A 1138 16.76 0.05 10.46
N VAL A 1139 17.06 0.94 11.41
CA VAL A 1139 17.72 0.59 12.67
C VAL A 1139 16.72 0.73 13.83
N PRO A 1140 16.32 -0.38 14.50
CA PRO A 1140 15.39 -0.33 15.63
C PRO A 1140 16.02 0.35 16.85
N GLY A 1141 15.26 1.23 17.50
CA GLY A 1141 15.65 1.89 18.74
C GLY A 1141 15.67 0.91 19.93
N VAL A 1142 16.63 1.08 20.85
CA VAL A 1142 16.71 0.25 22.06
C VAL A 1142 15.63 0.70 23.06
N LYS A 1143 14.99 -0.28 23.72
CA LYS A 1143 13.81 -0.12 24.58
C LYS A 1143 13.97 0.98 25.65
N GLY A 1144 13.36 2.14 25.43
CA GLY A 1144 13.31 3.23 26.42
C GLY A 1144 13.26 4.66 25.86
N GLN A 1145 13.55 4.89 24.57
CA GLN A 1145 13.42 6.19 23.91
C GLN A 1145 12.76 6.07 22.54
N SER A 1146 12.18 7.18 22.04
CA SER A 1146 11.25 7.21 20.91
C SER A 1146 11.93 7.25 19.54
N ASN A 1147 11.35 6.50 18.61
CA ASN A 1147 11.56 6.47 17.15
C ASN A 1147 12.93 5.94 16.68
N GLY A 1148 12.89 4.89 15.85
CA GLY A 1148 14.03 4.42 15.05
C GLY A 1148 14.28 5.29 13.83
N VAL A 1149 15.43 5.11 13.18
CA VAL A 1149 15.90 5.98 12.08
C VAL A 1149 16.18 5.15 10.81
N LEU A 1150 15.79 5.70 9.66
CA LEU A 1150 16.12 5.19 8.33
C LEU A 1150 17.43 5.83 7.84
N VAL A 1151 18.33 5.03 7.26
CA VAL A 1151 19.60 5.52 6.71
C VAL A 1151 19.86 4.94 5.32
N ALA A 1152 20.24 5.81 4.39
CA ALA A 1152 20.67 5.47 3.04
C ALA A 1152 22.12 5.97 2.80
N PRO A 1153 22.97 5.23 2.05
CA PRO A 1153 24.34 5.64 1.78
C PRO A 1153 24.41 6.72 0.68
N THR A 1154 25.13 7.80 0.93
CA THR A 1154 25.49 8.81 -0.08
C THR A 1154 26.95 8.64 -0.54
N ASN A 1155 27.20 8.91 -1.83
CA ASN A 1155 28.49 8.64 -2.46
C ASN A 1155 29.62 9.51 -1.89
N LEU A 1156 30.69 8.86 -1.42
CA LEU A 1156 31.88 9.50 -0.86
C LEU A 1156 33.14 9.04 -1.61
N HIS A 1157 33.82 9.96 -2.28
CA HIS A 1157 35.10 9.67 -2.94
C HIS A 1157 36.22 10.55 -2.38
N LYS A 1158 37.12 9.91 -1.63
CA LYS A 1158 38.46 10.40 -1.23
C LYS A 1158 38.52 11.74 -0.49
N ASN A 1159 38.09 11.74 0.77
CA ASN A 1159 39.00 11.86 1.94
C ASN A 1159 38.21 12.03 3.26
N GLY A 1160 38.51 11.18 4.27
CA GLY A 1160 38.25 11.41 5.71
C GLY A 1160 36.82 11.75 6.16
N TYR A 1161 36.16 10.83 6.86
CA TYR A 1161 34.94 11.12 7.62
C TYR A 1161 35.27 11.52 9.06
N ASP A 1162 34.72 12.64 9.54
CA ASP A 1162 34.89 13.18 10.90
C ASP A 1162 33.50 13.47 11.50
N PRO A 1163 33.06 12.77 12.57
CA PRO A 1163 31.64 12.69 12.94
C PRO A 1163 31.11 13.86 13.79
N THR A 1164 31.48 15.11 13.48
CA THR A 1164 30.94 16.31 14.18
C THR A 1164 30.59 17.49 13.27
N ASN A 1165 29.55 17.38 12.44
CA ASN A 1165 28.60 18.47 12.16
C ASN A 1165 27.40 17.99 11.31
N GLN A 1166 26.23 18.59 11.52
CA GLN A 1166 25.03 18.42 10.68
C GLN A 1166 24.69 19.72 9.94
N SER A 1167 24.64 19.69 8.61
CA SER A 1167 23.83 20.65 7.81
C SER A 1167 23.72 20.21 6.35
N GLY A 1168 22.50 20.29 5.80
CA GLY A 1168 22.26 20.32 4.35
C GLY A 1168 22.23 18.97 3.61
N ILE A 1169 21.02 18.45 3.37
CA ILE A 1169 20.69 17.63 2.21
C ILE A 1169 19.51 18.30 1.51
N GLN A 1170 19.59 18.49 0.19
CA GLN A 1170 18.48 18.96 -0.63
C GLN A 1170 17.74 17.76 -1.25
N THR A 1171 16.41 17.83 -1.28
CA THR A 1171 15.55 16.91 -2.02
C THR A 1171 15.07 17.58 -3.31
N PHE A 1172 15.36 16.98 -4.46
CA PHE A 1172 14.72 17.32 -5.73
C PHE A 1172 13.70 16.22 -6.12
N PRO A 1173 12.66 16.54 -6.91
CA PRO A 1173 11.44 15.74 -6.96
C PRO A 1173 11.50 14.56 -7.96
N GLN A 1174 10.62 13.58 -7.74
CA GLN A 1174 10.08 12.75 -8.82
C GLN A 1174 8.73 13.31 -9.28
N THR A 1175 8.37 13.05 -10.54
CA THR A 1175 7.20 13.63 -11.22
C THR A 1175 5.97 12.74 -11.10
N GLY A 1176 5.02 13.12 -10.24
CA GLY A 1176 3.62 12.70 -10.36
C GLY A 1176 2.86 13.60 -11.35
N ASN A 1177 1.76 13.10 -11.93
CA ASN A 1177 1.02 13.78 -13.01
C ASN A 1177 -0.29 14.44 -12.53
N ASP A 1178 -0.49 15.70 -12.91
CA ASP A 1178 -1.67 16.49 -12.54
C ASP A 1178 -2.94 16.06 -13.28
N SER A 1179 -3.95 15.55 -12.55
CA SER A 1179 -5.37 15.98 -12.65
C SER A 1179 -6.32 15.09 -11.82
N GLY A 1180 -6.71 15.57 -10.63
CA GLY A 1180 -7.62 14.87 -9.69
C GLY A 1180 -9.08 14.71 -10.14
N THR A 1181 -9.38 14.82 -11.43
CA THR A 1181 -10.73 14.66 -12.00
C THR A 1181 -11.09 13.18 -12.20
N PHE A 1182 -10.11 12.33 -12.53
CA PHE A 1182 -10.35 10.94 -12.94
C PHE A 1182 -10.76 10.03 -11.76
N MET A 1183 -10.10 10.17 -10.61
CA MET A 1183 -10.42 9.45 -9.36
C MET A 1183 -11.90 9.56 -8.96
N LYS A 1184 -12.51 10.74 -9.17
CA LYS A 1184 -13.91 11.00 -8.79
C LYS A 1184 -14.93 10.28 -9.69
N ILE A 1185 -14.56 9.97 -10.93
CA ILE A 1185 -15.37 9.17 -11.85
C ILE A 1185 -15.18 7.68 -11.53
N LEU A 1186 -13.94 7.26 -11.25
CA LEU A 1186 -13.61 5.87 -10.93
C LEU A 1186 -14.28 5.40 -9.63
N GLY A 1187 -14.19 6.18 -8.55
CA GLY A 1187 -14.84 5.87 -7.26
C GLY A 1187 -16.37 5.76 -7.37
N ALA A 1188 -16.99 6.60 -8.20
CA ALA A 1188 -18.43 6.52 -8.48
C ALA A 1188 -18.82 5.26 -9.25
N MET A 1189 -18.00 4.80 -10.22
CA MET A 1189 -18.26 3.56 -10.95
C MET A 1189 -18.02 2.31 -10.11
N ILE A 1190 -17.00 2.30 -9.24
CA ILE A 1190 -16.77 1.21 -8.27
C ILE A 1190 -17.96 1.08 -7.30
N ALA A 1191 -18.51 2.18 -6.79
CA ALA A 1191 -19.70 2.17 -5.94
C ALA A 1191 -20.96 1.65 -6.68
N VAL A 1192 -21.10 1.91 -7.97
CA VAL A 1192 -22.23 1.41 -8.78
C VAL A 1192 -22.09 -0.08 -9.13
N LEU A 1193 -20.87 -0.58 -9.32
CA LEU A 1193 -20.60 -1.98 -9.65
C LEU A 1193 -20.61 -2.91 -8.43
N THR A 1194 -20.11 -2.48 -7.27
CA THR A 1194 -20.23 -3.28 -6.02
C THR A 1194 -21.70 -3.48 -5.62
N LEU A 1195 -22.55 -2.47 -5.79
CA LEU A 1195 -24.01 -2.58 -5.66
C LEU A 1195 -24.68 -3.46 -6.73
N GLY A 1196 -23.98 -3.80 -7.82
CA GLY A 1196 -24.49 -4.61 -8.93
C GLY A 1196 -24.16 -6.10 -8.85
N VAL A 1197 -23.09 -6.49 -8.15
CA VAL A 1197 -22.58 -7.88 -8.10
C VAL A 1197 -23.06 -8.64 -6.85
N ILE A 1198 -23.48 -7.96 -5.78
CA ILE A 1198 -24.04 -8.58 -4.56
C ILE A 1198 -25.51 -9.03 -4.81
N ASP A 1199 -25.69 -10.09 -5.61
CA ASP A 1199 -26.97 -10.78 -5.76
C ASP A 1199 -27.22 -11.69 -4.54
N ILE A 1200 -27.97 -11.17 -3.56
CA ILE A 1200 -28.28 -11.85 -2.29
C ILE A 1200 -29.21 -13.04 -2.52
N ARG A 1201 -28.66 -14.16 -3.01
CA ARG A 1201 -29.40 -15.41 -3.29
C ARG A 1201 -28.70 -16.67 -2.80
N LYS A 1202 -28.34 -16.71 -1.51
CA LYS A 1202 -28.08 -17.99 -0.80
C LYS A 1202 -28.27 -18.02 0.72
N VAL A 1203 -29.33 -17.38 1.26
CA VAL A 1203 -29.85 -17.71 2.61
C VAL A 1203 -31.27 -18.27 2.53
N ARG A 1204 -31.34 -19.49 2.01
CA ARG A 1204 -32.36 -20.51 2.33
C ARG A 1204 -31.71 -21.88 2.11
N HIS A 1205 -31.18 -22.45 3.18
CA HIS A 1205 -31.60 -23.77 3.65
C HIS A 1205 -31.23 -23.94 5.13
#